data_AF-A0A7S1BM31-F1
#
_entry.id   AF-A0A7S1BM31-F1
#
_cell.length_a   1.000
_cell.length_b   1.000
_cell.length_c   1.000
_cell.angle_alpha   90.00
_cell.angle_beta   90.00
_cell.angle_gamma   90.00
#
_symmetry.space_group_name_H-M   'P 1'
#
loop_
_entity.id
_entity.type
_entity.pdbx_description
1 polymer ?
#
loop_
_entity_poly.entity_id
_entity_poly.type
_entity_poly.pdbx_seq_one_letter_code
_entity_poly.pdbx_strand_id
1 'polypeptide(L)'
;SRWSPEARAILREIVGKELEPPDVADYTYGELCNEGDPAPVDEDLELAFSLVVRGGFDEVLVPVYSMVRHRNGKWTNVDVALPVDGEGDVTVESLRAIEKGEELFLSFNSCRDCEESEDYGAPHILRDSGYLEEDPQRWVISVKEDVLSFDVENRERSGETVRRKITWVGRAPNTLELRFMRGHLERLRGLRDKVREAAAALDDVGERELLPAYLEAQTDALQHAVWYAEPTEEEKDALDQAAEEENEDPATCASQDALLPPPDYDDLEVLDYGQSFNFFVCNNFIPGDIYKAFKGPTHNYDTAYQNLEFWHNRWEDGENIEFEKLAEHPGMENWEDLRLTYRDDTCMYLDDTIHACTSIRPHYHEVFVHFPASYLPLNQVKRVAFIGGGDNMVLYEILKYSSVEFVLGMELDQGVSRGSFQHFRTQPHFDDPRVEWWFGDAAKSLLLLPESYLGTFDLVLVDLMTYVVESIKVTPDLNMVEAAMGLLNPDTGVVAMNYDSDPPVTKYTNYTVDLYFNDVPLFCKQGVTVGSNAVDFLSKKQTNHGIDMLFFGVHAEEERRFDLWNNYWNATAMPKFYRLKETPRNDNDDDDDDYQFDLPNPNAEPAVPTSATSSSFGTLWILEVEDSSVARDPEKVLDAVAGVLKHIGWTVTAVHGSASTDPASTDPAASADAAADAAMTSAVFLLQEGYAVVRTWPARAYCAIDVLLWSDLSPLLRARTELLSALESPASYYYRMVVGGMLGTGTARDHLGTQPSPTTLEGQEEATAPEDLTTVPLSSDAREASLRQALHLVPEGPVVVLCPPLAARCPTLDLLAAEGRTVVHLPACEGPPSSACDRKVRTALLLGRKTARSRLSGIILDPAAPYPMGQVLHHVLKDRLLRGEVLEERLTVLAYGTHDMTWRRALLERFQMSLVIYSPGYVADVILQDVGKGRLQLLVYGAGEERFYAHFVAAMGKVEQEAGVTSEVRMVRDAHNTYKAEFSPSLIAKSTDFERAPAEDQWRSQRPLGRQSIFQFGEKLHRSQPPLPFFSDPPTVTELFEKFGKVLQWTLDDPQCEESLRAYDDVGDGVVLVALWSGGTAVLVWDGGGRIDVNLYTVDESQFVHTKFKTGFNHNFDDLELLNLEEQPRGYGRVVNFREDMKQPHGIRQQ
;
A
#
# COMPACT_ATOMS: atom_id res chain seq x y z
N SER A 1 -27.49 3.65 31.48
CA SER A 1 -26.87 3.83 32.82
C SER A 1 -26.15 5.18 32.92
N ARG A 2 -25.89 5.73 34.12
CA ARG A 2 -25.23 7.05 34.32
C ARG A 2 -23.83 6.85 34.91
N TRP A 3 -23.03 5.98 34.29
CA TRP A 3 -21.68 5.66 34.74
C TRP A 3 -20.81 6.91 34.76
N SER A 4 -19.94 7.05 35.76
CA SER A 4 -18.90 8.08 35.78
C SER A 4 -18.01 7.96 34.53
N PRO A 5 -17.47 9.08 34.00
CA PRO A 5 -16.52 9.05 32.88
C PRO A 5 -15.38 8.04 33.11
N GLU A 6 -14.87 7.96 34.33
CA GLU A 6 -13.80 7.06 34.73
C GLU A 6 -14.26 5.59 34.72
N ALA A 7 -15.47 5.30 35.22
CA ALA A 7 -16.03 3.95 35.18
C ALA A 7 -16.35 3.49 33.74
N ARG A 8 -16.78 4.41 32.86
CA ARG A 8 -16.98 4.14 31.43
C ARG A 8 -15.68 3.73 30.75
N ALA A 9 -14.59 4.44 31.02
CA ALA A 9 -13.27 4.10 30.47
C ALA A 9 -12.84 2.68 30.90
N ILE A 10 -13.06 2.33 32.17
CA ILE A 10 -12.76 0.98 32.68
C ILE A 10 -13.68 -0.08 32.05
N LEU A 11 -14.98 0.22 31.86
CA LEU A 11 -15.91 -0.72 31.24
C LEU A 11 -15.57 -0.99 29.76
N ARG A 12 -15.17 0.03 28.99
CA ARG A 12 -14.69 -0.13 27.61
C ARG A 12 -13.46 -1.02 27.53
N GLU A 13 -12.55 -0.87 28.48
CA GLU A 13 -11.39 -1.76 28.61
C GLU A 13 -11.82 -3.21 28.90
N ILE A 14 -12.83 -3.43 29.74
CA ILE A 14 -13.34 -4.79 30.04
C ILE A 14 -14.05 -5.39 28.83
N VAL A 15 -14.91 -4.67 28.14
CA VAL A 15 -15.72 -5.21 27.04
C VAL A 15 -14.88 -5.38 25.75
N GLY A 16 -13.96 -4.46 25.46
CA GLY A 16 -13.16 -4.46 24.24
C GLY A 16 -13.93 -3.92 23.02
N LYS A 17 -13.21 -3.26 22.10
CA LYS A 17 -13.79 -2.52 20.95
C LYS A 17 -14.62 -3.38 19.99
N GLU A 18 -14.25 -4.65 19.84
CA GLU A 18 -14.94 -5.60 18.94
C GLU A 18 -16.23 -6.19 19.55
N LEU A 19 -16.49 -5.97 20.85
CA LEU A 19 -17.66 -6.48 21.58
C LEU A 19 -18.48 -5.37 22.24
N GLU A 20 -18.18 -4.10 21.96
CA GLU A 20 -18.94 -3.00 22.51
C GLU A 20 -20.40 -3.18 22.06
N PRO A 21 -21.37 -3.35 22.97
CA PRO A 21 -22.77 -3.30 22.58
C PRO A 21 -22.98 -1.97 21.85
N PRO A 22 -23.76 -1.93 20.76
CA PRO A 22 -24.22 -0.64 20.25
C PRO A 22 -24.79 0.15 21.44
N ASP A 23 -24.42 1.43 21.53
CA ASP A 23 -24.88 2.37 22.56
C ASP A 23 -24.34 2.21 24.00
N VAL A 24 -23.06 1.90 24.17
CA VAL A 24 -22.37 2.29 25.43
C VAL A 24 -22.12 3.82 25.48
N ALA A 25 -22.36 4.54 24.38
CA ALA A 25 -22.34 6.01 24.29
C ALA A 25 -23.72 6.64 24.54
N ASP A 26 -23.71 7.90 25.00
CA ASP A 26 -24.80 8.59 25.66
C ASP A 26 -26.09 8.69 24.80
N TYR A 27 -27.22 8.23 25.33
CA TYR A 27 -28.53 8.71 24.89
C TYR A 27 -28.89 9.93 25.74
N THR A 28 -28.55 11.12 25.25
CA THR A 28 -29.07 12.35 25.86
C THR A 28 -30.43 12.70 25.26
N TYR A 29 -31.29 13.36 26.04
CA TYR A 29 -32.52 13.94 25.51
C TYR A 29 -32.20 14.92 24.38
N GLY A 30 -31.09 15.64 24.49
CA GLY A 30 -30.58 16.54 23.46
C GLY A 30 -30.34 15.87 22.11
N GLU A 31 -29.67 14.72 22.09
CA GLU A 31 -29.32 14.04 20.82
C GLU A 31 -30.52 13.34 20.16
N LEU A 32 -31.37 12.67 20.94
CA LEU A 32 -32.45 11.86 20.39
C LEU A 32 -33.75 12.64 20.14
N CYS A 33 -34.02 13.69 20.91
CA CYS A 33 -35.31 14.38 20.89
C CYS A 33 -35.22 15.85 20.47
N ASN A 34 -34.02 16.41 20.31
CA ASN A 34 -33.82 17.84 20.09
C ASN A 34 -33.05 18.10 18.78
N GLU A 35 -33.61 17.64 17.65
CA GLU A 35 -33.10 17.78 16.27
C GLU A 35 -32.59 19.21 15.92
N GLY A 36 -31.38 19.57 16.36
CA GLY A 36 -30.64 20.76 15.92
C GLY A 36 -30.84 22.08 16.69
N ASP A 37 -31.36 22.11 17.92
CA ASP A 37 -31.39 23.34 18.74
C ASP A 37 -30.46 23.25 19.97
N PRO A 38 -29.36 24.05 20.06
CA PRO A 38 -28.31 23.90 21.08
C PRO A 38 -28.69 24.51 22.45
N ALA A 39 -29.98 24.57 22.79
CA ALA A 39 -30.39 25.03 24.09
C ALA A 39 -29.91 24.03 25.17
N PRO A 40 -29.31 24.49 26.29
CA PRO A 40 -28.88 23.60 27.35
C PRO A 40 -30.07 22.82 27.89
N VAL A 41 -30.03 21.51 27.73
CA VAL A 41 -31.03 20.59 28.26
C VAL A 41 -30.95 20.59 29.77
N ASP A 42 -32.10 20.72 30.45
CA ASP A 42 -32.20 20.69 31.90
C ASP A 42 -31.68 19.34 32.45
N GLU A 43 -30.85 19.34 33.49
CA GLU A 43 -30.35 18.10 34.13
C GLU A 43 -31.50 17.22 34.64
N ASP A 44 -32.62 17.83 35.05
CA ASP A 44 -33.82 17.10 35.48
C ASP A 44 -34.52 16.43 34.28
N LEU A 45 -34.43 17.03 33.09
CA LEU A 45 -35.00 16.49 31.85
C LEU A 45 -34.13 15.34 31.31
N GLU A 46 -32.81 15.47 31.35
CA GLU A 46 -31.89 14.37 31.07
C GLU A 46 -32.08 13.20 32.03
N LEU A 47 -32.28 13.49 33.32
CA LEU A 47 -32.59 12.46 34.30
C LEU A 47 -33.93 11.77 33.99
N ALA A 48 -34.98 12.53 33.71
CA ALA A 48 -36.30 11.98 33.36
C ALA A 48 -36.26 11.14 32.08
N PHE A 49 -35.57 11.61 31.03
CA PHE A 49 -35.36 10.88 29.78
C PHE A 49 -34.62 9.56 30.03
N SER A 50 -33.53 9.61 30.79
CA SER A 50 -32.77 8.42 31.14
C SER A 50 -33.58 7.40 31.95
N LEU A 51 -34.59 7.83 32.71
CA LEU A 51 -35.51 6.94 33.43
C LEU A 51 -36.56 6.30 32.51
N VAL A 52 -36.98 6.99 31.45
CA VAL A 52 -37.90 6.46 30.44
C VAL A 52 -37.19 5.42 29.57
N VAL A 53 -36.01 5.75 29.03
CA VAL A 53 -35.23 4.84 28.15
C VAL A 53 -34.80 3.56 28.89
N ARG A 54 -34.59 3.60 30.22
CA ARG A 54 -34.13 2.44 31.01
C ARG A 54 -35.21 1.47 31.45
N GLY A 55 -36.51 1.78 31.27
CA GLY A 55 -37.56 0.89 31.77
C GLY A 55 -38.98 1.42 31.73
N GLY A 56 -39.24 2.48 30.96
CA GLY A 56 -40.60 2.89 30.62
C GLY A 56 -41.14 2.07 29.45
N PHE A 57 -42.43 1.77 29.47
CA PHE A 57 -43.14 1.45 28.24
C PHE A 57 -43.49 2.77 27.55
N ASP A 58 -43.50 2.80 26.23
CA ASP A 58 -43.82 4.01 25.42
C ASP A 58 -45.15 4.67 25.84
N GLU A 59 -46.06 3.90 26.46
CA GLU A 59 -47.42 4.29 26.81
C GLU A 59 -47.68 4.39 28.33
N VAL A 60 -46.83 3.78 29.18
CA VAL A 60 -47.01 3.72 30.65
C VAL A 60 -45.68 3.90 31.39
N LEU A 61 -45.57 5.00 32.13
CA LEU A 61 -44.42 5.40 32.96
C LEU A 61 -44.27 4.59 34.28
N VAL A 62 -44.72 3.33 34.30
CA VAL A 62 -44.59 2.44 35.46
C VAL A 62 -43.54 1.38 35.14
N PRO A 63 -42.33 1.45 35.72
CA PRO A 63 -41.28 0.49 35.45
C PRO A 63 -41.56 -0.80 36.23
N VAL A 64 -42.41 -1.67 35.67
CA VAL A 64 -42.70 -2.99 36.26
C VAL A 64 -41.40 -3.79 36.46
N TYR A 65 -40.45 -3.65 35.52
CA TYR A 65 -39.08 -4.18 35.60
C TYR A 65 -38.25 -3.65 36.80
N SER A 66 -38.63 -2.52 37.40
CA SER A 66 -38.00 -2.00 38.63
C SER A 66 -38.71 -2.43 39.92
N MET A 67 -39.92 -3.01 39.82
CA MET A 67 -40.72 -3.45 40.99
C MET A 67 -40.48 -4.92 41.34
N VAL A 68 -39.94 -5.70 40.40
CA VAL A 68 -39.66 -7.14 40.52
C VAL A 68 -38.18 -7.38 40.25
N ARG A 69 -37.55 -8.32 40.96
CA ARG A 69 -36.14 -8.64 40.71
C ARG A 69 -35.99 -9.42 39.40
N HIS A 70 -34.88 -9.21 38.70
CA HIS A 70 -34.50 -10.04 37.55
C HIS A 70 -33.83 -11.33 38.01
N ARG A 71 -34.25 -12.47 37.47
CA ARG A 71 -33.50 -13.74 37.55
C ARG A 71 -34.02 -14.77 36.56
N ASN A 72 -33.10 -15.41 35.85
CA ASN A 72 -33.39 -16.40 34.82
C ASN A 72 -33.64 -17.83 35.35
N GLY A 73 -34.18 -18.67 34.46
CA GLY A 73 -34.36 -20.10 34.65
C GLY A 73 -35.45 -20.45 35.67
N LYS A 74 -35.19 -21.43 36.55
CA LYS A 74 -36.18 -21.95 37.52
C LYS A 74 -36.71 -20.93 38.53
N TRP A 75 -36.00 -19.81 38.68
CA TRP A 75 -36.35 -18.77 39.64
C TRP A 75 -37.42 -17.83 39.09
N THR A 76 -37.45 -17.61 37.77
CA THR A 76 -38.49 -16.84 37.08
C THR A 76 -39.86 -17.42 37.43
N ASN A 77 -40.69 -16.62 38.09
CA ASN A 77 -41.99 -17.06 38.62
C ASN A 77 -43.12 -16.08 38.32
N VAL A 78 -42.81 -14.93 37.74
CA VAL A 78 -43.76 -13.98 37.17
C VAL A 78 -43.35 -13.58 35.76
N ASP A 79 -44.31 -13.11 34.97
CA ASP A 79 -44.14 -12.57 33.62
C ASP A 79 -45.04 -11.34 33.43
N VAL A 80 -44.74 -10.50 32.43
CA VAL A 80 -45.49 -9.27 32.14
C VAL A 80 -46.18 -9.41 30.79
N ALA A 81 -47.51 -9.35 30.79
CA ALA A 81 -48.29 -9.30 29.55
C ALA A 81 -48.66 -7.84 29.23
N LEU A 82 -48.33 -7.41 28.01
CA LEU A 82 -48.64 -6.07 27.50
C LEU A 82 -49.93 -6.09 26.67
N PRO A 83 -50.78 -5.04 26.78
CA PRO A 83 -51.92 -4.89 25.89
C PRO A 83 -51.45 -4.65 24.45
N VAL A 84 -51.97 -5.44 23.51
CA VAL A 84 -51.54 -5.49 22.10
C VAL A 84 -51.76 -4.17 21.33
N ASP A 85 -52.66 -3.29 21.82
CA ASP A 85 -53.06 -2.05 21.16
C ASP A 85 -52.89 -0.79 22.06
N GLY A 86 -52.13 -0.91 23.16
CA GLY A 86 -51.87 0.19 24.11
C GLY A 86 -53.05 0.68 24.95
N GLU A 87 -54.26 0.18 24.70
CA GLU A 87 -55.43 0.37 25.59
C GLU A 87 -55.59 -0.84 26.53
N GLY A 88 -55.02 -0.77 27.74
CA GLY A 88 -55.21 -1.77 28.79
C GLY A 88 -54.32 -1.58 30.03
N ASP A 89 -54.63 -2.30 31.11
CA ASP A 89 -53.76 -2.35 32.30
C ASP A 89 -52.57 -3.29 32.02
N VAL A 90 -51.36 -2.90 32.44
CA VAL A 90 -50.18 -3.80 32.43
C VAL A 90 -50.39 -4.89 33.50
N THR A 91 -50.44 -6.15 33.09
CA THR A 91 -50.68 -7.27 34.00
C THR A 91 -49.41 -8.07 34.27
N VAL A 92 -49.09 -8.24 35.57
CA VAL A 92 -48.05 -9.17 36.03
C VAL A 92 -48.71 -10.48 36.39
N GLU A 93 -48.38 -11.55 35.66
CA GLU A 93 -48.97 -12.87 35.85
C GLU A 93 -47.96 -13.82 36.50
N SER A 94 -48.43 -14.70 37.38
CA SER A 94 -47.57 -15.75 37.94
C SER A 94 -47.41 -16.89 36.93
N LEU A 95 -46.17 -17.26 36.58
CA LEU A 95 -45.86 -18.40 35.71
C LEU A 95 -46.13 -19.76 36.38
N ARG A 96 -46.12 -19.78 37.71
CA ARG A 96 -46.39 -20.95 38.54
C ARG A 96 -46.97 -20.56 39.89
N ALA A 97 -47.38 -21.54 40.68
CA ALA A 97 -47.74 -21.30 42.08
C ALA A 97 -46.53 -20.72 42.84
N ILE A 98 -46.75 -19.59 43.52
CA ILE A 98 -45.74 -18.89 44.32
C ILE A 98 -46.00 -19.20 45.80
N GLU A 99 -44.99 -19.73 46.48
CA GLU A 99 -45.11 -20.11 47.88
C GLU A 99 -45.10 -18.89 48.81
N LYS A 100 -45.67 -19.04 50.01
CA LYS A 100 -45.70 -17.95 50.98
C LYS A 100 -44.28 -17.58 51.42
N GLY A 101 -43.86 -16.35 51.11
CA GLY A 101 -42.53 -15.81 51.44
C GLY A 101 -41.50 -16.00 50.33
N GLU A 102 -41.91 -16.53 49.18
CA GLU A 102 -41.08 -16.60 47.99
C GLU A 102 -40.97 -15.21 47.31
N GLU A 103 -39.76 -14.84 46.89
CA GLU A 103 -39.48 -13.59 46.16
C GLU A 103 -40.01 -13.69 44.71
N LEU A 104 -40.45 -12.57 44.15
CA LEU A 104 -40.90 -12.50 42.76
C LEU A 104 -39.70 -12.24 41.84
N PHE A 105 -39.55 -13.06 40.80
CA PHE A 105 -38.51 -12.92 39.79
C PHE A 105 -39.10 -12.90 38.37
N LEU A 106 -38.67 -11.91 37.60
CA LEU A 106 -38.94 -11.72 36.18
C LEU A 106 -37.67 -12.01 35.37
N SER A 107 -37.78 -12.32 34.09
CA SER A 107 -36.63 -12.35 33.16
C SER A 107 -36.66 -11.17 32.21
N PHE A 108 -35.51 -10.54 31.97
CA PHE A 108 -35.34 -9.44 31.00
C PHE A 108 -35.05 -9.94 29.58
N ASN A 109 -34.51 -11.15 29.44
CA ASN A 109 -34.01 -11.72 28.17
C ASN A 109 -34.64 -13.07 27.79
N SER A 110 -35.59 -13.57 28.59
CA SER A 110 -36.35 -14.78 28.31
C SER A 110 -37.84 -14.51 28.55
N CYS A 111 -38.55 -13.99 27.55
CA CYS A 111 -40.00 -13.83 27.62
C CYS A 111 -40.73 -14.91 26.81
N ARG A 112 -41.99 -15.16 27.18
CA ARG A 112 -42.76 -16.31 26.69
C ARG A 112 -43.39 -16.11 25.30
N ASP A 113 -43.71 -14.86 24.98
CA ASP A 113 -44.47 -14.47 23.78
C ASP A 113 -43.64 -13.62 22.78
N CYS A 114 -42.41 -13.27 23.16
CA CYS A 114 -41.39 -12.76 22.27
C CYS A 114 -40.43 -13.91 21.94
N GLU A 115 -40.00 -14.04 20.68
CA GLU A 115 -38.92 -14.98 20.34
C GLU A 115 -37.74 -14.71 21.30
N GLU A 116 -37.18 -15.74 21.93
CA GLU A 116 -36.10 -15.55 22.92
C GLU A 116 -35.01 -14.67 22.28
N SER A 117 -34.80 -13.47 22.83
CA SER A 117 -33.81 -12.55 22.28
C SER A 117 -32.43 -13.19 22.36
N GLU A 118 -31.89 -13.54 21.19
CA GLU A 118 -30.55 -14.10 21.03
C GLU A 118 -29.47 -13.02 21.19
N ASP A 119 -29.86 -11.76 21.25
CA ASP A 119 -29.02 -10.58 21.20
C ASP A 119 -29.01 -9.75 22.51
N TYR A 120 -29.80 -10.12 23.53
CA TYR A 120 -29.86 -9.41 24.82
C TYR A 120 -29.41 -10.28 26.01
N GLY A 121 -28.51 -9.77 26.86
CA GLY A 121 -27.90 -10.54 27.95
C GLY A 121 -27.12 -9.71 28.97
N ALA A 122 -26.30 -10.34 29.80
CA ALA A 122 -25.54 -9.74 30.90
C ALA A 122 -24.78 -8.44 30.51
N PRO A 123 -24.11 -8.33 29.35
CA PRO A 123 -23.50 -7.06 28.92
C PRO A 123 -24.52 -5.93 28.76
N HIS A 124 -25.69 -6.23 28.18
CA HIS A 124 -26.79 -5.30 27.95
C HIS A 124 -27.51 -4.93 29.25
N ILE A 125 -27.73 -5.89 30.15
CA ILE A 125 -28.34 -5.66 31.46
C ILE A 125 -27.44 -4.77 32.32
N LEU A 126 -26.12 -5.00 32.28
CA LEU A 126 -25.15 -4.13 32.92
C LEU A 126 -25.20 -2.70 32.35
N ARG A 127 -25.25 -2.57 31.01
CA ARG A 127 -25.37 -1.29 30.30
C ARG A 127 -26.65 -0.55 30.67
N ASP A 128 -27.80 -1.22 30.65
CA ASP A 128 -29.11 -0.56 30.76
C ASP A 128 -29.47 -0.32 32.23
N SER A 129 -29.23 -1.32 33.08
CA SER A 129 -29.72 -1.36 34.45
C SER A 129 -28.65 -1.16 35.52
N GLY A 130 -27.35 -1.19 35.17
CA GLY A 130 -26.27 -0.87 36.10
C GLY A 130 -26.05 -1.92 37.19
N TYR A 131 -26.35 -3.19 36.91
CA TYR A 131 -26.03 -4.31 37.80
C TYR A 131 -25.70 -5.57 36.99
N LEU A 132 -25.01 -6.52 37.62
CA LEU A 132 -24.74 -7.85 37.07
C LEU A 132 -25.79 -8.83 37.57
N GLU A 133 -26.44 -9.54 36.65
CA GLU A 133 -27.47 -10.54 36.97
C GLU A 133 -26.94 -11.73 37.79
N GLU A 134 -27.78 -12.33 38.62
CA GLU A 134 -27.45 -13.56 39.36
C GLU A 134 -27.60 -14.79 38.47
N ASP A 135 -26.77 -15.83 38.69
CA ASP A 135 -26.89 -17.11 37.98
C ASP A 135 -28.33 -17.68 38.02
N PRO A 136 -28.88 -18.14 36.86
CA PRO A 136 -28.24 -18.23 35.54
C PRO A 136 -28.06 -16.90 34.80
N GLN A 137 -26.95 -16.74 34.08
CA GLN A 137 -26.63 -15.54 33.30
C GLN A 137 -26.60 -15.84 31.80
N ARG A 138 -27.10 -14.95 30.94
CA ARG A 138 -26.95 -15.06 29.47
C ARG A 138 -25.81 -14.17 29.02
N TRP A 139 -24.83 -14.73 28.31
CA TRP A 139 -23.74 -13.96 27.73
C TRP A 139 -23.92 -13.86 26.22
N VAL A 140 -23.71 -12.66 25.70
CA VAL A 140 -23.81 -12.33 24.27
C VAL A 140 -22.45 -11.80 23.83
N ILE A 141 -21.89 -12.37 22.76
CA ILE A 141 -20.57 -12.05 22.21
C ILE A 141 -20.73 -11.81 20.71
N SER A 142 -20.50 -10.58 20.27
CA SER A 142 -20.52 -10.22 18.86
C SER A 142 -19.18 -10.57 18.18
N VAL A 143 -19.18 -11.36 17.13
CA VAL A 143 -17.96 -11.70 16.38
C VAL A 143 -18.17 -11.27 14.93
N LYS A 144 -17.71 -10.07 14.57
CA LYS A 144 -18.01 -9.41 13.29
C LYS A 144 -19.52 -9.15 13.12
N GLU A 145 -20.14 -9.69 12.07
CA GLU A 145 -21.59 -9.56 11.77
C GLU A 145 -22.43 -10.65 12.45
N ASP A 146 -21.80 -11.64 13.11
CA ASP A 146 -22.49 -12.73 13.81
C ASP A 146 -22.58 -12.48 15.33
N VAL A 147 -23.69 -12.88 15.94
CA VAL A 147 -23.90 -12.82 17.41
C VAL A 147 -23.89 -14.24 17.98
N LEU A 148 -23.04 -14.47 18.97
CA LEU A 148 -22.95 -15.74 19.70
C LEU A 148 -23.48 -15.58 21.12
N SER A 149 -24.46 -16.40 21.49
CA SER A 149 -25.11 -16.33 22.80
C SER A 149 -25.14 -17.65 23.54
N PHE A 150 -24.93 -17.59 24.86
CA PHE A 150 -24.94 -18.78 25.71
C PHE A 150 -25.36 -18.48 27.15
N ASP A 151 -26.11 -19.40 27.74
CA ASP A 151 -26.53 -19.36 29.13
C ASP A 151 -25.53 -20.10 30.02
N VAL A 152 -25.16 -19.47 31.13
CA VAL A 152 -24.28 -19.99 32.18
C VAL A 152 -25.12 -20.33 33.40
N GLU A 153 -25.23 -21.61 33.72
CA GLU A 153 -25.98 -22.11 34.88
C GLU A 153 -25.07 -22.38 36.09
N ASN A 154 -25.70 -22.58 37.27
CA ASN A 154 -25.00 -22.86 38.53
C ASN A 154 -24.04 -24.06 38.42
N ARG A 155 -22.94 -24.00 39.19
CA ARG A 155 -21.86 -24.99 39.25
C ARG A 155 -22.36 -26.44 39.34
N GLU A 156 -22.01 -27.26 38.36
CA GLU A 156 -22.13 -28.71 38.45
C GLU A 156 -20.83 -29.31 38.99
N ARG A 157 -20.95 -30.21 39.95
CA ARG A 157 -19.79 -30.87 40.56
C ARG A 157 -19.55 -32.20 39.86
N SER A 158 -18.69 -32.20 38.83
CA SER A 158 -18.17 -33.41 38.20
C SER A 158 -16.70 -33.62 38.59
N GLY A 159 -16.45 -34.52 39.56
CA GLY A 159 -15.09 -34.88 40.00
C GLY A 159 -14.35 -33.79 40.79
N GLU A 160 -13.04 -33.61 40.51
CA GLU A 160 -12.14 -32.64 41.17
C GLU A 160 -12.21 -31.23 40.56
N THR A 161 -12.80 -31.06 39.37
CA THR A 161 -12.94 -29.78 38.68
C THR A 161 -14.37 -29.24 38.80
N VAL A 162 -14.49 -27.99 39.23
CA VAL A 162 -15.79 -27.27 39.25
C VAL A 162 -16.04 -26.73 37.84
N ARG A 163 -17.06 -27.23 37.14
CA ARG A 163 -17.50 -26.71 35.84
C ARG A 163 -18.87 -26.06 35.97
N ARG A 164 -19.08 -24.90 35.32
CA ARG A 164 -20.40 -24.34 35.09
C ARG A 164 -21.00 -24.97 33.84
N LYS A 165 -22.30 -25.24 33.87
CA LYS A 165 -23.04 -25.78 32.72
C LYS A 165 -23.30 -24.64 31.73
N ILE A 166 -23.00 -24.88 30.46
CA ILE A 166 -23.18 -23.94 29.36
C ILE A 166 -24.27 -24.47 28.42
N THR A 167 -25.21 -23.63 28.06
CA THR A 167 -26.24 -23.91 27.06
C THR A 167 -26.14 -22.89 25.95
N TRP A 168 -25.78 -23.31 24.72
CA TRP A 168 -25.74 -22.41 23.56
C TRP A 168 -27.16 -22.02 23.15
N VAL A 169 -27.38 -20.72 22.96
CA VAL A 169 -28.62 -20.16 22.42
C VAL A 169 -28.43 -20.10 20.90
N GLY A 170 -29.29 -20.80 20.15
CA GLY A 170 -29.13 -20.96 18.71
C GLY A 170 -28.10 -22.04 18.32
N ARG A 171 -26.82 -21.68 18.21
CA ARG A 171 -25.73 -22.58 17.76
C ARG A 171 -24.46 -22.50 18.61
N ALA A 172 -23.68 -23.58 18.61
CA ALA A 172 -22.33 -23.59 19.16
C ALA A 172 -21.36 -22.75 18.31
N PRO A 173 -20.24 -22.25 18.89
CA PRO A 173 -19.29 -21.41 18.18
C PRO A 173 -18.56 -22.16 17.07
N ASN A 174 -18.33 -21.48 15.94
CA ASN A 174 -17.45 -21.94 14.88
C ASN A 174 -15.98 -21.67 15.24
N THR A 175 -15.02 -22.10 14.40
CA THR A 175 -13.59 -21.97 14.73
C THR A 175 -13.09 -20.53 14.84
N LEU A 176 -13.66 -19.60 14.06
CA LEU A 176 -13.28 -18.19 14.10
C LEU A 176 -13.73 -17.59 15.44
N GLU A 177 -14.97 -17.85 15.83
CA GLU A 177 -15.54 -17.45 17.11
C GLU A 177 -14.80 -18.08 18.29
N LEU A 178 -14.46 -19.37 18.23
CA LEU A 178 -13.72 -20.03 19.30
C LEU A 178 -12.29 -19.47 19.45
N ARG A 179 -11.62 -19.12 18.35
CA ARG A 179 -10.31 -18.45 18.39
C ARG A 179 -10.43 -17.06 18.98
N PHE A 180 -11.43 -16.30 18.55
CA PHE A 180 -11.76 -14.99 19.11
C PHE A 180 -12.00 -15.08 20.62
N MET A 181 -12.85 -16.02 21.06
CA MET A 181 -13.15 -16.26 22.47
C MET A 181 -11.89 -16.59 23.28
N ARG A 182 -10.93 -17.35 22.73
CA ARG A 182 -9.63 -17.62 23.39
C ARG A 182 -8.76 -16.38 23.52
N GLY A 183 -8.60 -15.62 22.43
CA GLY A 183 -7.84 -14.36 22.47
C GLY A 183 -8.45 -13.38 23.47
N HIS A 184 -9.78 -13.28 23.46
CA HIS A 184 -10.53 -12.43 24.37
C HIS A 184 -10.41 -12.89 25.84
N LEU A 185 -10.42 -14.21 26.10
CA LEU A 185 -10.20 -14.76 27.44
C LEU A 185 -8.83 -14.39 28.01
N GLU A 186 -7.76 -14.51 27.21
CA GLU A 186 -6.41 -14.10 27.62
C GLU A 186 -6.33 -12.58 27.87
N ARG A 187 -6.99 -11.78 27.04
CA ARG A 187 -7.12 -10.33 27.24
C ARG A 187 -7.76 -10.00 28.59
N LEU A 188 -8.93 -10.58 28.88
CA LEU A 188 -9.64 -10.37 30.16
C LEU A 188 -8.80 -10.78 31.37
N ARG A 189 -8.04 -11.88 31.27
CA ARG A 189 -7.10 -12.31 32.31
C ARG A 189 -6.00 -11.30 32.55
N GLY A 190 -5.41 -10.75 31.49
CA GLY A 190 -4.38 -9.70 31.57
C GLY A 190 -4.87 -8.38 32.16
N LEU A 191 -6.17 -8.09 32.05
CA LEU A 191 -6.78 -6.86 32.56
C LEU A 191 -7.12 -6.89 34.06
N ARG A 192 -7.12 -8.05 34.71
CA ARG A 192 -7.60 -8.21 36.10
C ARG A 192 -6.97 -7.23 37.09
N ASP A 193 -5.65 -7.11 37.08
CA ASP A 193 -4.94 -6.23 38.01
C ASP A 193 -5.14 -4.76 37.66
N LYS A 194 -5.08 -4.42 36.35
CA LYS A 194 -5.31 -3.06 35.83
C LYS A 194 -6.71 -2.54 36.20
N VAL A 195 -7.74 -3.34 35.96
CA VAL A 195 -9.14 -3.00 36.26
C VAL A 195 -9.38 -2.89 37.76
N ARG A 196 -8.82 -3.79 38.57
CA ARG A 196 -8.96 -3.73 40.03
C ARG A 196 -8.30 -2.47 40.60
N GLU A 197 -7.13 -2.08 40.10
CA GLU A 197 -6.44 -0.86 40.51
C GLU A 197 -7.20 0.39 40.08
N ALA A 198 -7.64 0.46 38.82
CA ALA A 198 -8.39 1.59 38.29
C ALA A 198 -9.76 1.77 38.99
N ALA A 199 -10.49 0.67 39.21
CA ALA A 199 -11.79 0.70 39.89
C ALA A 199 -11.64 1.18 41.35
N ALA A 200 -10.55 0.86 42.04
CA ALA A 200 -10.30 1.29 43.41
C ALA A 200 -10.21 2.82 43.58
N ALA A 201 -9.91 3.55 42.48
CA ALA A 201 -9.85 5.00 42.45
C ALA A 201 -11.21 5.69 42.18
N LEU A 202 -12.27 4.93 41.86
CA LEU A 202 -13.60 5.48 41.61
C LEU A 202 -14.27 5.94 42.91
N ASP A 203 -14.96 7.07 42.87
CA ASP A 203 -15.65 7.65 44.03
C ASP A 203 -16.93 6.88 44.40
N ASP A 204 -17.68 6.38 43.42
CA ASP A 204 -18.91 5.61 43.63
C ASP A 204 -18.59 4.17 44.08
N VAL A 205 -19.22 3.74 45.17
CA VAL A 205 -19.00 2.41 45.76
C VAL A 205 -19.59 1.30 44.89
N GLY A 206 -20.72 1.58 44.21
CA GLY A 206 -21.34 0.64 43.30
C GLY A 206 -20.45 0.35 42.09
N GLU A 207 -19.93 1.40 41.44
CA GLU A 207 -19.01 1.25 40.30
C GLU A 207 -17.70 0.55 40.69
N ARG A 208 -17.13 0.93 41.84
CA ARG A 208 -15.90 0.35 42.40
C ARG A 208 -16.00 -1.16 42.62
N GLU A 209 -17.18 -1.65 43.04
CA GLU A 209 -17.43 -3.08 43.28
C GLU A 209 -17.90 -3.82 42.02
N LEU A 210 -18.71 -3.17 41.18
CA LEU A 210 -19.38 -3.80 40.04
C LEU A 210 -18.44 -4.08 38.86
N LEU A 211 -17.49 -3.18 38.56
CA LEU A 211 -16.58 -3.37 37.41
C LEU A 211 -15.65 -4.57 37.57
N PRO A 212 -14.96 -4.76 38.71
CA PRO A 212 -14.18 -5.98 38.94
C PRO A 212 -15.06 -7.24 38.98
N ALA A 213 -16.28 -7.15 39.52
CA ALA A 213 -17.20 -8.27 39.57
C ALA A 213 -17.67 -8.70 38.17
N TYR A 214 -17.93 -7.74 37.29
CA TYR A 214 -18.29 -7.99 35.89
C TYR A 214 -17.15 -8.62 35.11
N LEU A 215 -15.93 -8.08 35.23
CA LEU A 215 -14.74 -8.68 34.58
C LEU A 215 -14.54 -10.14 35.01
N GLU A 216 -14.65 -10.43 36.31
CA GLU A 216 -14.51 -11.79 36.81
C GLU A 216 -15.63 -12.70 36.30
N ALA A 217 -16.88 -12.23 36.27
CA ALA A 217 -18.00 -12.99 35.75
C ALA A 217 -17.88 -13.28 34.24
N GLN A 218 -17.47 -12.29 33.45
CA GLN A 218 -17.23 -12.47 32.01
C GLN A 218 -16.06 -13.43 31.76
N THR A 219 -14.97 -13.29 32.52
CA THR A 219 -13.82 -14.20 32.41
C THR A 219 -14.22 -15.63 32.75
N ASP A 220 -15.01 -15.83 33.81
CA ASP A 220 -15.50 -17.14 34.27
C ASP A 220 -16.46 -17.75 33.23
N ALA A 221 -17.42 -16.97 32.74
CA ALA A 221 -18.36 -17.38 31.70
C ALA A 221 -17.64 -17.81 30.41
N LEU A 222 -16.72 -16.98 29.93
CA LEU A 222 -15.96 -17.24 28.70
C LEU A 222 -15.04 -18.45 28.85
N GLN A 223 -14.39 -18.60 30.01
CA GLN A 223 -13.58 -19.76 30.32
C GLN A 223 -14.38 -21.07 30.21
N HIS A 224 -15.57 -21.09 30.83
CA HIS A 224 -16.44 -22.26 30.81
C HIS A 224 -17.05 -22.51 29.43
N ALA A 225 -17.40 -21.45 28.69
CA ALA A 225 -17.88 -21.56 27.32
C ALA A 225 -16.81 -22.16 26.38
N VAL A 226 -15.55 -21.72 26.50
CA VAL A 226 -14.43 -22.34 25.77
C VAL A 226 -14.25 -23.80 26.16
N TRP A 227 -14.33 -24.14 27.45
CA TRP A 227 -14.24 -25.53 27.91
C TRP A 227 -15.40 -26.43 27.46
N TYR A 228 -16.59 -25.86 27.25
CA TYR A 228 -17.80 -26.59 26.86
C TYR A 228 -17.95 -26.68 25.33
N ALA A 229 -17.38 -25.72 24.59
CA ALA A 229 -17.20 -25.81 23.14
C ALA A 229 -16.13 -26.86 22.75
N GLU A 230 -15.25 -27.21 23.69
CA GLU A 230 -14.29 -28.30 23.52
C GLU A 230 -14.97 -29.64 23.83
N PRO A 231 -14.91 -30.64 22.92
CA PRO A 231 -15.51 -31.94 23.18
C PRO A 231 -14.92 -32.56 24.45
N THR A 232 -15.78 -33.01 25.37
CA THR A 232 -15.36 -33.66 26.62
C THR A 232 -14.65 -34.99 26.33
N GLU A 233 -13.82 -35.49 27.26
CA GLU A 233 -13.20 -36.81 27.08
C GLU A 233 -14.24 -37.93 26.99
N GLU A 234 -15.43 -37.78 27.57
CA GLU A 234 -16.56 -38.72 27.41
C GLU A 234 -17.26 -38.57 26.06
N GLU A 235 -17.33 -37.38 25.45
CA GLU A 235 -17.83 -37.18 24.08
C GLU A 235 -16.81 -37.61 23.03
N LYS A 236 -15.51 -37.46 23.31
CA LYS A 236 -14.42 -38.05 22.53
C LYS A 236 -14.45 -39.56 22.65
N ASP A 237 -14.63 -40.12 23.86
CA ASP A 237 -14.81 -41.55 24.08
C ASP A 237 -16.14 -42.06 23.50
N ALA A 238 -17.20 -41.24 23.39
CA ALA A 238 -18.47 -41.60 22.76
C ALA A 238 -18.42 -41.48 21.22
N LEU A 239 -17.62 -40.57 20.67
CA LEU A 239 -17.28 -40.51 19.25
C LEU A 239 -16.33 -41.66 18.87
N ASP A 240 -15.42 -42.02 19.77
CA ASP A 240 -14.55 -43.19 19.65
C ASP A 240 -15.34 -44.49 19.87
N GLN A 241 -16.32 -44.53 20.78
CA GLN A 241 -17.25 -45.66 20.97
C GLN A 241 -18.28 -45.75 19.85
N ALA A 242 -18.75 -44.65 19.27
CA ALA A 242 -19.56 -44.70 18.06
C ALA A 242 -18.74 -45.20 16.86
N ALA A 243 -17.44 -44.92 16.83
CA ALA A 243 -16.50 -45.50 15.88
C ALA A 243 -16.10 -46.96 16.20
N GLU A 244 -16.24 -47.41 17.46
CA GLU A 244 -16.00 -48.79 17.89
C GLU A 244 -17.26 -49.68 17.88
N GLU A 245 -18.47 -49.14 18.10
CA GLU A 245 -19.77 -49.84 18.06
C GLU A 245 -20.25 -50.11 16.61
N GLU A 246 -19.67 -49.45 15.60
CA GLU A 246 -19.76 -49.87 14.20
C GLU A 246 -18.96 -51.16 13.89
N ASN A 247 -18.27 -51.77 14.87
CA ASN A 247 -17.52 -53.03 14.69
C ASN A 247 -18.26 -54.32 15.10
N GLU A 248 -19.56 -54.31 15.39
CA GLU A 248 -20.32 -55.55 15.56
C GLU A 248 -21.39 -55.79 14.47
N ASP A 249 -21.07 -56.75 13.60
CA ASP A 249 -21.86 -57.41 12.56
C ASP A 249 -21.76 -56.83 11.11
N PRO A 250 -20.96 -57.43 10.19
CA PRO A 250 -20.80 -56.99 8.81
C PRO A 250 -22.03 -57.19 7.89
N ALA A 251 -23.22 -57.44 8.44
CA ALA A 251 -24.35 -57.99 7.68
C ALA A 251 -25.52 -57.02 7.42
N THR A 252 -25.55 -55.80 7.98
CA THR A 252 -26.75 -54.95 7.91
C THR A 252 -26.58 -53.51 7.41
N CYS A 253 -25.37 -53.00 7.16
CA CYS A 253 -25.19 -51.61 6.69
C CYS A 253 -24.88 -51.46 5.18
N ALA A 254 -25.27 -52.42 4.34
CA ALA A 254 -25.10 -52.32 2.88
C ALA A 254 -26.15 -51.44 2.17
N SER A 255 -26.96 -50.64 2.88
CA SER A 255 -28.09 -49.94 2.26
C SER A 255 -28.22 -48.44 2.53
N GLN A 256 -27.25 -47.77 3.17
CA GLN A 256 -27.30 -46.31 3.36
C GLN A 256 -26.11 -45.52 2.77
N ASP A 257 -24.99 -46.18 2.46
CA ASP A 257 -23.85 -45.55 1.74
C ASP A 257 -24.15 -45.22 0.26
N ALA A 258 -25.35 -45.53 -0.24
CA ALA A 258 -25.77 -45.23 -1.61
C ALA A 258 -26.49 -43.87 -1.77
N LEU A 259 -26.62 -43.08 -0.70
CA LEU A 259 -27.42 -41.83 -0.70
C LEU A 259 -26.65 -40.56 -0.34
N LEU A 260 -25.38 -40.66 0.05
CA LEU A 260 -24.50 -39.49 0.19
C LEU A 260 -23.66 -39.34 -1.07
N PRO A 261 -23.51 -38.12 -1.62
CA PRO A 261 -22.57 -37.90 -2.71
C PRO A 261 -21.16 -38.33 -2.27
N PRO A 262 -20.32 -38.85 -3.19
CA PRO A 262 -18.93 -39.14 -2.87
C PRO A 262 -18.25 -37.89 -2.29
N PRO A 263 -17.30 -38.05 -1.33
CA PRO A 263 -16.57 -36.90 -0.80
C PRO A 263 -15.87 -36.16 -1.94
N ASP A 264 -15.95 -34.83 -1.92
CA ASP A 264 -15.33 -33.99 -2.93
C ASP A 264 -13.83 -33.82 -2.59
N TYR A 265 -12.99 -34.52 -3.35
CA TYR A 265 -11.53 -34.48 -3.20
C TYR A 265 -10.95 -33.49 -4.19
N ASP A 266 -10.18 -32.52 -3.71
CA ASP A 266 -9.54 -31.55 -4.59
C ASP A 266 -8.63 -32.25 -5.61
N ASP A 267 -8.67 -31.74 -6.84
CA ASP A 267 -7.69 -32.10 -7.85
C ASP A 267 -6.36 -31.41 -7.53
N LEU A 268 -5.33 -32.22 -7.25
CA LEU A 268 -3.97 -31.77 -7.01
C LEU A 268 -3.14 -31.65 -8.31
N GLU A 269 -3.75 -31.78 -9.50
CA GLU A 269 -3.11 -31.51 -10.79
C GLU A 269 -3.29 -30.06 -11.26
N VAL A 270 -4.37 -29.38 -10.81
CA VAL A 270 -4.66 -27.99 -11.18
C VAL A 270 -4.05 -27.02 -10.18
N LEU A 271 -3.02 -26.31 -10.63
CA LEU A 271 -2.46 -25.15 -9.94
C LEU A 271 -3.36 -23.95 -10.21
N ASP A 272 -4.16 -23.58 -9.22
CA ASP A 272 -5.01 -22.40 -9.26
C ASP A 272 -4.20 -21.17 -8.83
N TYR A 273 -3.48 -20.58 -9.80
CA TYR A 273 -2.77 -19.31 -9.63
C TYR A 273 -3.72 -18.10 -9.79
N GLY A 274 -5.04 -18.33 -9.93
CA GLY A 274 -6.00 -17.30 -10.36
C GLY A 274 -6.57 -16.42 -9.26
N GLN A 275 -6.22 -16.63 -7.99
CA GLN A 275 -6.72 -15.80 -6.90
C GLN A 275 -5.56 -15.21 -6.10
N SER A 276 -4.95 -14.19 -6.70
CA SER A 276 -4.20 -13.15 -6.04
C SER A 276 -5.10 -12.40 -5.02
N PHE A 277 -5.41 -13.02 -3.88
CA PHE A 277 -6.05 -12.31 -2.78
C PHE A 277 -4.99 -11.52 -2.00
N ASN A 278 -4.48 -10.47 -2.62
CA ASN A 278 -3.87 -9.35 -1.91
C ASN A 278 -4.75 -8.10 -1.97
N PHE A 279 -6.05 -8.25 -2.25
CA PHE A 279 -7.03 -7.23 -1.87
C PHE A 279 -7.25 -7.29 -0.36
N PHE A 280 -6.38 -6.63 0.38
CA PHE A 280 -6.75 -6.10 1.68
C PHE A 280 -6.64 -4.58 1.59
N VAL A 281 -7.79 -3.96 1.37
CA VAL A 281 -8.05 -2.60 1.80
C VAL A 281 -7.71 -2.56 3.29
N CYS A 282 -6.83 -1.63 3.66
CA CYS A 282 -6.65 -1.25 5.04
C CYS A 282 -8.01 -0.85 5.60
N ASN A 283 -8.72 -1.78 6.27
CA ASN A 283 -10.04 -1.46 6.84
C ASN A 283 -9.93 -0.69 8.17
N ASN A 284 -8.76 -0.11 8.45
CA ASN A 284 -8.63 0.95 9.41
C ASN A 284 -8.25 2.23 8.68
N PHE A 285 -9.05 3.27 8.94
CA PHE A 285 -8.96 4.68 8.55
C PHE A 285 -9.73 5.14 7.31
N ILE A 286 -10.16 4.24 6.42
CA ILE A 286 -11.11 4.57 5.34
C ILE A 286 -12.04 3.36 5.17
N PRO A 287 -13.25 3.34 5.77
CA PRO A 287 -14.30 2.39 5.42
C PRO A 287 -14.41 2.24 3.89
N GLY A 288 -14.74 1.04 3.39
CA GLY A 288 -14.98 0.83 1.95
C GLY A 288 -16.02 1.79 1.34
N ASP A 289 -16.85 2.43 2.17
CA ASP A 289 -17.78 3.48 1.78
C ASP A 289 -17.14 4.88 1.66
N ILE A 290 -16.03 5.15 2.35
CA ILE A 290 -15.22 6.34 2.12
C ILE A 290 -14.37 6.16 0.83
N TYR A 291 -13.99 4.94 0.43
CA TYR A 291 -13.47 4.71 -0.93
C TYR A 291 -14.52 5.02 -2.02
N LYS A 292 -15.81 4.92 -1.70
CA LYS A 292 -16.93 5.37 -2.56
C LYS A 292 -17.24 6.88 -2.40
N ALA A 293 -16.97 7.50 -1.25
CA ALA A 293 -17.19 8.93 -1.01
C ALA A 293 -16.01 9.83 -1.45
N PHE A 294 -14.78 9.31 -1.48
CA PHE A 294 -13.61 9.91 -2.17
C PHE A 294 -13.77 9.86 -3.70
N LYS A 295 -14.73 9.11 -4.22
CA LYS A 295 -15.36 9.41 -5.51
C LYS A 295 -16.41 10.51 -5.34
N GLY A 296 -15.98 11.69 -4.86
CA GLY A 296 -16.79 12.90 -4.91
C GLY A 296 -17.43 13.05 -6.30
N PRO A 297 -18.61 13.70 -6.38
CA PRO A 297 -19.42 13.72 -7.58
C PRO A 297 -18.58 14.29 -8.72
N THR A 298 -18.43 13.51 -9.80
CA THR A 298 -17.64 13.81 -11.01
C THR A 298 -16.14 13.95 -10.76
N HIS A 299 -15.40 12.85 -10.96
CA HIS A 299 -13.98 12.94 -11.35
C HIS A 299 -13.90 13.87 -12.56
N ASN A 300 -13.32 15.04 -12.36
CA ASN A 300 -12.98 15.93 -13.45
C ASN A 300 -11.67 15.40 -14.04
N TYR A 301 -11.73 14.33 -14.84
CA TYR A 301 -10.61 13.82 -15.66
C TYR A 301 -10.13 14.84 -16.73
N ASP A 302 -10.40 16.13 -16.53
CA ASP A 302 -10.12 17.22 -17.47
C ASP A 302 -8.72 17.82 -17.27
N THR A 303 -7.93 17.35 -16.29
CA THR A 303 -6.54 17.78 -16.08
C THR A 303 -5.60 16.61 -15.86
N ALA A 304 -4.42 16.63 -16.50
CA ALA A 304 -3.36 15.63 -16.32
C ALA A 304 -2.64 15.71 -14.95
N TYR A 305 -2.94 16.73 -14.14
CA TYR A 305 -2.33 16.99 -12.82
C TYR A 305 -3.29 16.61 -11.70
N GLN A 306 -2.71 16.08 -10.62
CA GLN A 306 -3.41 15.74 -9.38
C GLN A 306 -3.65 16.99 -8.54
N ASN A 307 -4.74 17.03 -7.77
CA ASN A 307 -4.99 18.10 -6.82
C ASN A 307 -4.04 17.95 -5.62
N LEU A 308 -3.06 18.86 -5.53
CA LEU A 308 -2.07 18.90 -4.46
C LEU A 308 -2.55 19.72 -3.26
N GLU A 309 -2.57 19.11 -2.09
CA GLU A 309 -2.90 19.77 -0.83
C GLU A 309 -1.92 19.42 0.29
N PHE A 310 -1.62 20.39 1.15
CA PHE A 310 -0.80 20.18 2.36
C PHE A 310 -1.59 20.55 3.61
N TRP A 311 -1.84 19.55 4.45
CA TRP A 311 -2.66 19.68 5.64
C TRP A 311 -1.73 19.82 6.85
N HIS A 312 -1.92 20.88 7.64
CA HIS A 312 -1.09 21.18 8.82
C HIS A 312 -1.92 21.04 10.09
N ASN A 313 -1.53 20.13 10.96
CA ASN A 313 -2.27 19.84 12.18
C ASN A 313 -1.85 20.78 13.31
N ARG A 314 -1.92 22.09 13.09
CA ARG A 314 -1.60 23.10 14.12
C ARG A 314 -2.82 23.44 14.96
N TRP A 315 -2.69 23.29 16.27
CA TRP A 315 -3.73 23.64 17.23
C TRP A 315 -3.42 24.99 17.88
N GLU A 316 -3.97 26.08 17.33
CA GLU A 316 -4.07 27.37 18.05
C GLU A 316 -5.52 27.52 18.58
N ASP A 317 -5.65 27.86 19.87
CA ASP A 317 -6.91 28.26 20.52
C ASP A 317 -8.11 27.28 20.50
N GLY A 318 -7.87 25.97 20.32
CA GLY A 318 -8.86 24.93 20.64
C GLY A 318 -9.84 24.57 19.53
N GLU A 319 -9.71 25.15 18.34
CA GLU A 319 -10.48 24.78 17.14
C GLU A 319 -9.51 24.46 16.00
N ASN A 320 -9.63 23.27 15.42
CA ASN A 320 -9.00 22.94 14.14
C ASN A 320 -10.11 22.44 13.19
N ILE A 321 -10.62 23.35 12.37
CA ILE A 321 -11.82 23.18 11.54
C ILE A 321 -11.59 22.17 10.38
N GLU A 322 -10.33 21.81 10.10
CA GLU A 322 -9.99 21.05 8.88
C GLU A 322 -9.69 19.56 9.14
N PHE A 323 -9.54 19.11 10.39
CA PHE A 323 -9.52 17.67 10.76
C PHE A 323 -10.89 17.13 11.22
N GLU A 324 -11.85 18.01 11.53
CA GLU A 324 -13.21 17.63 11.96
C GLU A 324 -14.01 16.93 10.86
N LYS A 325 -13.80 17.26 9.58
CA LYS A 325 -14.47 16.58 8.46
C LYS A 325 -14.12 15.09 8.34
N LEU A 326 -12.92 14.68 8.75
CA LEU A 326 -12.52 13.27 8.84
C LEU A 326 -13.14 12.58 10.08
N ALA A 327 -13.43 13.34 11.13
CA ALA A 327 -14.02 12.86 12.39
C ALA A 327 -15.54 12.64 12.32
N GLU A 328 -16.24 13.24 11.35
CA GLU A 328 -17.69 13.06 11.16
C GLU A 328 -18.07 11.72 10.47
N HIS A 329 -17.09 10.90 10.09
CA HIS A 329 -17.33 9.62 9.42
C HIS A 329 -17.41 8.43 10.39
N PRO A 330 -18.42 7.54 10.28
CA PRO A 330 -18.55 6.37 11.15
C PRO A 330 -17.35 5.42 10.98
N GLY A 331 -16.66 5.10 12.08
CA GLY A 331 -15.51 4.18 12.10
C GLY A 331 -14.16 4.79 12.53
N MET A 332 -14.07 6.09 12.83
CA MET A 332 -12.85 6.74 13.36
C MET A 332 -12.92 6.99 14.89
N GLU A 333 -12.92 5.92 15.68
CA GLU A 333 -13.12 6.02 17.14
C GLU A 333 -11.82 6.19 17.96
N ASN A 334 -10.63 6.15 17.31
CA ASN A 334 -9.32 6.44 17.94
C ASN A 334 -8.88 7.91 17.76
N TRP A 335 -9.81 8.81 17.45
CA TRP A 335 -9.53 10.19 17.09
C TRP A 335 -8.72 10.94 18.17
N GLU A 336 -8.93 10.69 19.47
CA GLU A 336 -8.17 11.37 20.53
C GLU A 336 -6.70 10.95 20.61
N ASP A 337 -6.40 9.67 20.40
CA ASP A 337 -5.01 9.16 20.42
C ASP A 337 -4.24 9.55 19.15
N LEU A 338 -4.88 9.52 17.98
CA LEU A 338 -4.30 10.11 16.75
C LEU A 338 -4.14 11.63 16.88
N ARG A 339 -5.15 12.33 17.43
CA ARG A 339 -5.10 13.78 17.69
C ARG A 339 -3.96 14.18 18.61
N LEU A 340 -3.66 13.36 19.63
CA LEU A 340 -2.54 13.61 20.55
C LEU A 340 -1.18 13.21 19.94
N THR A 341 -1.14 12.13 19.15
CA THR A 341 0.10 11.57 18.57
C THR A 341 0.61 12.37 17.38
N TYR A 342 -0.29 12.88 16.52
CA TYR A 342 0.04 13.67 15.31
C TYR A 342 -0.28 15.16 15.46
N ARG A 343 -0.36 15.63 16.71
CA ARG A 343 -0.45 17.05 17.02
C ARG A 343 0.80 17.73 16.44
N ASP A 344 0.59 18.70 15.54
CA ASP A 344 1.63 19.40 14.79
C ASP A 344 2.30 18.62 13.63
N ASP A 345 1.66 17.55 13.13
CA ASP A 345 2.11 16.88 11.89
C ASP A 345 1.75 17.71 10.64
N THR A 346 2.47 17.49 9.55
CA THR A 346 2.14 18.02 8.22
C THR A 346 2.07 16.84 7.27
N CYS A 347 0.98 16.76 6.50
CA CYS A 347 0.70 15.67 5.57
C CYS A 347 0.45 16.22 4.16
N MET A 348 0.96 15.52 3.16
CA MET A 348 0.76 15.80 1.73
C MET A 348 -0.30 14.86 1.19
N TYR A 349 -1.29 15.45 0.52
CA TYR A 349 -2.37 14.76 -0.17
C TYR A 349 -2.29 15.05 -1.66
N LEU A 350 -2.46 14.01 -2.48
CA LEU A 350 -2.68 14.13 -3.92
C LEU A 350 -3.99 13.42 -4.24
N ASP A 351 -4.96 14.14 -4.81
CA ASP A 351 -6.32 13.64 -5.08
C ASP A 351 -6.92 12.92 -3.85
N ASP A 352 -6.89 13.61 -2.70
CA ASP A 352 -7.37 13.14 -1.41
C ASP A 352 -6.68 11.87 -0.84
N THR A 353 -5.63 11.38 -1.49
CA THR A 353 -4.82 10.24 -1.01
C THR A 353 -3.63 10.76 -0.23
N ILE A 354 -3.36 10.23 0.96
CA ILE A 354 -2.15 10.56 1.72
C ILE A 354 -0.94 9.98 0.99
N HIS A 355 0.09 10.80 0.78
CA HIS A 355 1.36 10.36 0.20
C HIS A 355 2.50 10.33 1.22
N ALA A 356 2.63 11.40 2.00
CA ALA A 356 3.71 11.55 2.96
C ALA A 356 3.27 12.42 4.14
N CYS A 357 3.73 12.09 5.34
CA CYS A 357 3.60 12.95 6.51
C CYS A 357 4.93 13.09 7.24
N THR A 358 5.09 14.17 8.00
CA THR A 358 6.34 14.46 8.71
C THR A 358 6.69 13.36 9.70
N SER A 359 5.69 12.77 10.37
CA SER A 359 5.87 11.71 11.36
C SER A 359 6.25 10.34 10.79
N ILE A 360 5.91 10.08 9.53
CA ILE A 360 6.10 8.77 8.90
C ILE A 360 7.25 8.76 7.88
N ARG A 361 7.89 9.91 7.65
CA ARG A 361 8.98 10.10 6.68
C ARG A 361 9.97 8.93 6.56
N PRO A 362 10.59 8.41 7.64
CA PRO A 362 11.65 7.42 7.48
C PRO A 362 11.13 6.01 7.19
N HIS A 363 9.87 5.70 7.51
CA HIS A 363 9.35 4.33 7.45
C HIS A 363 9.31 3.78 6.02
N TYR A 364 8.86 4.60 5.07
CA TYR A 364 8.85 4.24 3.66
C TYR A 364 10.19 4.52 3.00
N HIS A 365 10.69 5.75 3.07
CA HIS A 365 11.83 6.20 2.28
C HIS A 365 13.15 5.50 2.63
N GLU A 366 13.41 5.21 3.92
CA GLU A 366 14.64 4.50 4.28
C GLU A 366 14.62 3.06 3.78
N VAL A 367 13.48 2.37 3.87
CA VAL A 367 13.35 1.00 3.34
C VAL A 367 13.46 1.03 1.82
N PHE A 368 12.71 1.93 1.17
CA PHE A 368 12.64 2.05 -0.28
C PHE A 368 14.00 2.36 -0.93
N VAL A 369 14.86 3.15 -0.27
CA VAL A 369 16.19 3.51 -0.79
C VAL A 369 17.29 2.59 -0.26
N HIS A 370 17.38 2.35 1.05
CA HIS A 370 18.54 1.69 1.64
C HIS A 370 18.48 0.17 1.57
N PHE A 371 17.29 -0.44 1.59
CA PHE A 371 17.19 -1.89 1.40
C PHE A 371 17.75 -2.35 0.05
N PRO A 372 17.30 -1.83 -1.12
CA PRO A 372 17.86 -2.25 -2.40
C PRO A 372 19.34 -1.87 -2.53
N ALA A 373 19.72 -0.68 -2.06
CA ALA A 373 21.11 -0.24 -2.10
C ALA A 373 22.05 -1.13 -1.29
N SER A 374 21.59 -1.75 -0.20
CA SER A 374 22.40 -2.66 0.61
C SER A 374 22.90 -3.88 -0.17
N TYR A 375 22.28 -4.26 -1.29
CA TYR A 375 22.76 -5.37 -2.12
C TYR A 375 23.87 -4.97 -3.09
N LEU A 376 24.16 -3.67 -3.18
CA LEU A 376 25.28 -3.14 -3.95
C LEU A 376 26.59 -3.22 -3.13
N PRO A 377 27.75 -3.40 -3.78
CA PRO A 377 29.05 -3.30 -3.11
C PRO A 377 29.30 -1.93 -2.48
N LEU A 378 30.20 -1.86 -1.49
CA LEU A 378 30.59 -0.61 -0.86
C LEU A 378 31.10 0.40 -1.91
N ASN A 379 30.62 1.65 -1.82
CA ASN A 379 30.90 2.74 -2.77
C ASN A 379 30.41 2.50 -4.22
N GLN A 380 29.54 1.50 -4.45
CA GLN A 380 28.96 1.25 -5.77
C GLN A 380 27.73 2.12 -6.06
N VAL A 381 27.04 2.67 -5.05
CA VAL A 381 25.91 3.58 -5.25
C VAL A 381 26.43 4.91 -5.82
N LYS A 382 26.53 5.01 -7.15
CA LYS A 382 27.13 6.14 -7.86
C LYS A 382 26.14 6.82 -8.79
N ARG A 383 25.39 6.03 -9.56
CA ARG A 383 24.40 6.51 -10.53
C ARG A 383 23.03 6.00 -10.12
N VAL A 384 22.15 6.91 -9.72
CA VAL A 384 20.79 6.59 -9.24
C VAL A 384 19.75 7.28 -10.12
N ALA A 385 18.69 6.57 -10.49
CA ALA A 385 17.51 7.16 -11.13
C ALA A 385 16.29 6.93 -10.24
N PHE A 386 15.42 7.92 -10.12
CA PHE A 386 14.12 7.77 -9.49
C PHE A 386 13.02 8.41 -10.33
N ILE A 387 11.86 7.76 -10.38
CA ILE A 387 10.67 8.19 -11.13
C ILE A 387 9.54 8.38 -10.12
N GLY A 388 8.93 9.57 -10.10
CA GLY A 388 8.10 10.06 -8.99
C GLY A 388 8.97 10.67 -7.89
N GLY A 389 8.56 10.51 -6.62
CA GLY A 389 9.33 11.01 -5.48
C GLY A 389 9.38 12.54 -5.39
N GLY A 390 8.38 13.23 -5.93
CA GLY A 390 8.25 14.69 -5.87
C GLY A 390 8.24 15.27 -4.45
N ASP A 391 8.09 14.45 -3.41
CA ASP A 391 8.22 14.89 -2.01
C ASP A 391 9.68 15.20 -1.57
N ASN A 392 10.63 14.93 -2.47
CA ASN A 392 12.08 15.07 -2.33
C ASN A 392 12.72 14.15 -1.27
N MET A 393 11.95 13.26 -0.62
CA MET A 393 12.47 12.40 0.45
C MET A 393 13.30 11.24 -0.08
N VAL A 394 12.92 10.68 -1.23
CA VAL A 394 13.76 9.71 -1.96
C VAL A 394 15.13 10.33 -2.25
N LEU A 395 15.15 11.55 -2.77
CA LEU A 395 16.39 12.28 -3.05
C LEU A 395 17.20 12.55 -1.77
N TYR A 396 16.53 12.95 -0.68
CA TYR A 396 17.17 13.17 0.61
C TYR A 396 17.94 11.93 1.09
N GLU A 397 17.34 10.74 0.99
CA GLU A 397 17.98 9.48 1.37
C GLU A 397 19.11 9.06 0.42
N ILE A 398 18.96 9.30 -0.89
CA ILE A 398 20.03 9.06 -1.89
C ILE A 398 21.26 9.91 -1.59
N LEU A 399 21.09 11.19 -1.23
CA LEU A 399 22.22 12.10 -1.03
C LEU A 399 23.03 11.82 0.24
N LYS A 400 22.56 10.95 1.13
CA LYS A 400 23.37 10.42 2.25
C LYS A 400 24.57 9.58 1.76
N TYR A 401 24.49 9.01 0.56
CA TYR A 401 25.59 8.24 -0.02
C TYR A 401 26.66 9.15 -0.62
N SER A 402 27.80 9.28 0.08
CA SER A 402 28.95 10.08 -0.40
C SER A 402 29.56 9.59 -1.73
N SER A 403 29.27 8.35 -2.14
CA SER A 403 29.70 7.79 -3.43
C SER A 403 28.87 8.24 -4.62
N VAL A 404 27.72 8.90 -4.40
CA VAL A 404 26.84 9.36 -5.48
C VAL A 404 27.56 10.39 -6.35
N GLU A 405 27.61 10.08 -7.65
CA GLU A 405 28.20 10.89 -8.71
C GLU A 405 27.12 11.53 -9.58
N PHE A 406 25.95 10.88 -9.72
CA PHE A 406 24.84 11.35 -10.53
C PHE A 406 23.49 10.81 -10.03
N VAL A 407 22.48 11.67 -9.96
CA VAL A 407 21.09 11.35 -9.63
C VAL A 407 20.18 11.95 -10.70
N LEU A 408 19.33 11.11 -11.30
CA LEU A 408 18.29 11.53 -12.22
C LEU A 408 16.93 11.42 -11.50
N GLY A 409 16.26 12.55 -11.29
CA GLY A 409 14.89 12.60 -10.77
C GLY A 409 13.90 12.93 -11.88
N MET A 410 12.83 12.15 -12.01
CA MET A 410 11.73 12.41 -12.94
C MET A 410 10.45 12.61 -12.16
N GLU A 411 9.81 13.78 -12.29
CA GLU A 411 8.56 14.10 -11.59
C GLU A 411 7.62 14.79 -12.57
N LEU A 412 6.33 14.48 -12.53
CA LEU A 412 5.36 15.11 -13.43
C LEU A 412 5.20 16.60 -13.11
N ASP A 413 5.09 16.94 -11.82
CA ASP A 413 4.70 18.27 -11.35
C ASP A 413 5.73 18.88 -10.40
N GLN A 414 6.39 19.96 -10.84
CA GLN A 414 7.34 20.69 -10.01
C GLN A 414 6.66 21.32 -8.76
N GLY A 415 5.36 21.59 -8.83
CA GLY A 415 4.55 22.04 -7.71
C GLY A 415 4.66 21.14 -6.50
N VAL A 416 4.71 19.81 -6.68
CA VAL A 416 4.89 18.83 -5.60
C VAL A 416 6.25 19.01 -4.92
N SER A 417 7.33 19.13 -5.69
CA SER A 417 8.69 19.38 -5.18
C SER A 417 8.83 20.71 -4.44
N ARG A 418 8.21 21.77 -4.96
CA ARG A 418 8.24 23.10 -4.34
C ARG A 418 7.38 23.17 -3.09
N GLY A 419 6.19 22.56 -3.10
CA GLY A 419 5.31 22.43 -1.94
C GLY A 419 5.99 21.63 -0.83
N SER A 420 6.68 20.54 -1.17
CA SER A 420 7.43 19.75 -0.19
C SER A 420 8.58 20.54 0.44
N PHE A 421 9.25 21.41 -0.32
CA PHE A 421 10.22 22.35 0.25
C PHE A 421 9.58 23.42 1.14
N GLN A 422 8.38 23.90 0.79
CA GLN A 422 7.60 24.85 1.57
C GLN A 422 7.13 24.28 2.91
N HIS A 423 6.68 23.03 2.91
CA HIS A 423 5.96 22.44 4.03
C HIS A 423 6.85 21.48 4.85
N PHE A 424 7.56 20.56 4.19
CA PHE A 424 8.44 19.60 4.85
C PHE A 424 9.86 20.09 5.09
N ARG A 425 10.27 21.16 4.38
CA ARG A 425 11.66 21.64 4.30
C ARG A 425 12.60 20.62 3.64
N THR A 426 12.06 19.69 2.85
CA THR A 426 12.84 18.75 2.06
C THR A 426 13.22 19.42 0.75
N GLN A 427 14.51 19.57 0.49
CA GLN A 427 15.00 20.37 -0.65
C GLN A 427 15.10 19.52 -1.91
N PRO A 428 14.71 20.05 -3.08
CA PRO A 428 14.91 19.34 -4.34
C PRO A 428 16.34 19.41 -4.87
N HIS A 429 17.24 20.17 -4.23
CA HIS A 429 18.67 20.28 -4.57
C HIS A 429 18.96 20.60 -6.05
N PHE A 430 18.20 21.52 -6.67
CA PHE A 430 18.48 22.00 -8.04
C PHE A 430 19.89 22.60 -8.19
N ASP A 431 20.50 23.01 -7.08
CA ASP A 431 21.85 23.58 -6.96
C ASP A 431 22.96 22.52 -6.84
N ASP A 432 22.63 21.25 -6.55
CA ASP A 432 23.63 20.17 -6.48
C ASP A 432 24.01 19.72 -7.89
N PRO A 433 25.28 19.82 -8.31
CA PRO A 433 25.70 19.43 -9.66
C PRO A 433 25.54 17.93 -9.95
N ARG A 434 25.35 17.09 -8.92
CA ARG A 434 25.08 15.66 -9.06
C ARG A 434 23.61 15.37 -9.38
N VAL A 435 22.69 16.30 -9.12
CA VAL A 435 21.25 16.08 -9.24
C VAL A 435 20.72 16.70 -10.53
N GLU A 436 19.97 15.92 -11.29
CA GLU A 436 19.30 16.35 -12.52
C GLU A 436 17.81 16.03 -12.45
N TRP A 437 16.98 17.07 -12.43
CA TRP A 437 15.52 16.93 -12.48
C TRP A 437 14.97 17.06 -13.89
N TRP A 438 14.01 16.20 -14.20
CA TRP A 438 13.21 16.20 -15.42
C TRP A 438 11.74 16.27 -15.03
N PHE A 439 11.16 17.46 -15.24
CA PHE A 439 9.75 17.71 -14.99
C PHE A 439 8.89 17.40 -16.22
N GLY A 440 7.73 16.81 -16.00
CA GLY A 440 6.77 16.42 -17.03
C GLY A 440 6.65 14.90 -17.19
N ASP A 441 5.83 14.49 -18.15
CA ASP A 441 5.46 13.09 -18.38
C ASP A 441 6.69 12.17 -18.50
N ALA A 442 6.80 11.23 -17.55
CA ALA A 442 7.92 10.30 -17.46
C ALA A 442 7.98 9.37 -18.70
N ALA A 443 6.85 9.01 -19.30
CA ALA A 443 6.84 8.17 -20.50
C ALA A 443 7.51 8.88 -21.67
N LYS A 444 7.24 10.17 -21.84
CA LYS A 444 7.93 11.00 -22.85
C LYS A 444 9.39 11.25 -22.47
N SER A 445 9.67 11.49 -21.17
CA SER A 445 11.02 11.74 -20.65
C SER A 445 11.97 10.57 -20.92
N LEU A 446 11.50 9.35 -20.69
CA LEU A 446 12.27 8.12 -20.93
C LEU A 446 12.67 7.95 -22.41
N LEU A 447 11.83 8.42 -23.36
CA LEU A 447 12.15 8.40 -24.80
C LEU A 447 13.25 9.39 -25.18
N LEU A 448 13.39 10.46 -24.41
CA LEU A 448 14.34 11.54 -24.67
C LEU A 448 15.68 11.33 -23.96
N LEU A 449 15.82 10.32 -23.11
CA LEU A 449 17.06 10.10 -22.37
C LEU A 449 18.25 9.85 -23.32
N PRO A 450 19.43 10.38 -23.01
CA PRO A 450 20.64 10.12 -23.81
C PRO A 450 20.95 8.62 -23.85
N GLU A 451 21.39 8.09 -25.00
CA GLU A 451 21.82 6.68 -25.12
C GLU A 451 22.90 6.29 -24.10
N SER A 452 23.76 7.24 -23.72
CA SER A 452 24.80 7.05 -22.70
C SER A 452 24.28 6.77 -21.28
N TYR A 453 22.97 6.92 -21.04
CA TYR A 453 22.34 6.64 -19.75
C TYR A 453 21.88 5.18 -19.65
N LEU A 454 21.58 4.54 -20.78
CA LEU A 454 21.10 3.15 -20.82
C LEU A 454 22.15 2.19 -20.26
N GLY A 455 21.72 1.28 -19.39
CA GLY A 455 22.59 0.28 -18.78
C GLY A 455 23.65 0.83 -17.83
N THR A 456 23.49 2.04 -17.29
CA THR A 456 24.54 2.71 -16.49
C THR A 456 24.18 2.96 -15.03
N PHE A 457 22.93 2.72 -14.61
CA PHE A 457 22.46 3.06 -13.26
C PHE A 457 22.62 1.89 -12.31
N ASP A 458 23.22 2.13 -11.14
CA ASP A 458 23.41 1.13 -10.09
C ASP A 458 22.10 0.86 -9.35
N LEU A 459 21.27 1.90 -9.20
CA LEU A 459 19.99 1.85 -8.51
C LEU A 459 18.93 2.60 -9.32
N VAL A 460 17.78 1.96 -9.58
CA VAL A 460 16.60 2.57 -10.18
C VAL A 460 15.42 2.44 -9.21
N LEU A 461 14.73 3.53 -8.91
CA LEU A 461 13.63 3.59 -7.96
C LEU A 461 12.35 4.06 -8.65
N VAL A 462 11.29 3.28 -8.61
CA VAL A 462 10.00 3.65 -9.22
C VAL A 462 8.99 3.91 -8.11
N ASP A 463 8.82 5.19 -7.78
CA ASP A 463 7.95 5.70 -6.73
C ASP A 463 6.67 6.28 -7.32
N LEU A 464 5.89 5.40 -7.94
CA LEU A 464 4.63 5.74 -8.60
C LEU A 464 3.52 4.87 -8.03
N MET A 465 2.29 5.36 -8.10
CA MET A 465 1.12 4.53 -7.77
C MET A 465 1.02 3.33 -8.72
N THR A 466 0.59 2.19 -8.18
CA THR A 466 0.51 0.91 -8.92
C THR A 466 -0.22 1.03 -10.27
N TYR A 467 -1.40 1.65 -10.29
CA TYR A 467 -2.19 1.80 -11.52
C TYR A 467 -1.51 2.66 -12.59
N VAL A 468 -0.64 3.61 -12.21
CA VAL A 468 0.12 4.46 -13.12
C VAL A 468 1.17 3.61 -13.84
N VAL A 469 1.87 2.78 -13.07
CA VAL A 469 2.91 1.87 -13.58
C VAL A 469 2.33 0.87 -14.58
N GLU A 470 1.13 0.34 -14.31
CA GLU A 470 0.47 -0.65 -15.16
C GLU A 470 -0.22 -0.06 -16.41
N SER A 471 -0.71 1.18 -16.34
CA SER A 471 -1.50 1.79 -17.41
C SER A 471 -0.68 2.59 -18.43
N ILE A 472 0.49 3.12 -18.04
CA ILE A 472 1.27 4.02 -18.90
C ILE A 472 2.23 3.23 -19.80
N LYS A 473 1.99 3.36 -21.10
CA LYS A 473 2.90 2.90 -22.15
C LYS A 473 3.86 4.01 -22.57
N VAL A 474 5.14 3.65 -22.69
CA VAL A 474 6.22 4.50 -23.22
C VAL A 474 6.22 4.48 -24.75
N THR A 475 6.02 3.28 -25.33
CA THR A 475 5.70 3.08 -26.74
C THR A 475 4.61 2.00 -26.85
N PRO A 476 4.00 1.75 -28.03
CA PRO A 476 3.02 0.67 -28.17
C PRO A 476 3.50 -0.69 -27.62
N ASP A 477 4.80 -0.95 -27.74
CA ASP A 477 5.48 -2.20 -27.37
C ASP A 477 6.34 -2.10 -26.10
N LEU A 478 6.37 -0.95 -25.41
CA LEU A 478 7.23 -0.72 -24.23
C LEU A 478 6.43 -0.04 -23.11
N ASN A 479 6.34 -0.66 -21.94
CA ASN A 479 5.76 -0.04 -20.75
C ASN A 479 6.79 0.73 -19.91
N MET A 480 6.32 1.45 -18.88
CA MET A 480 7.18 2.27 -18.03
C MET A 480 8.23 1.47 -17.25
N VAL A 481 7.87 0.28 -16.74
CA VAL A 481 8.80 -0.58 -15.99
C VAL A 481 9.91 -1.07 -16.90
N GLU A 482 9.58 -1.53 -18.11
CA GLU A 482 10.54 -1.98 -19.11
C GLU A 482 11.51 -0.86 -19.49
N ALA A 483 11.00 0.34 -19.78
CA ALA A 483 11.85 1.49 -20.07
C ALA A 483 12.78 1.84 -18.89
N ALA A 484 12.29 1.79 -17.66
CA ALA A 484 13.10 1.99 -16.45
C ALA A 484 14.16 0.88 -16.29
N MET A 485 13.84 -0.37 -16.63
CA MET A 485 14.79 -1.50 -16.61
C MET A 485 15.94 -1.28 -17.60
N GLY A 486 15.69 -0.61 -18.72
CA GLY A 486 16.72 -0.25 -19.70
C GLY A 486 17.84 0.65 -19.13
N LEU A 487 17.61 1.30 -17.99
CA LEU A 487 18.61 2.12 -17.30
C LEU A 487 19.56 1.30 -16.42
N LEU A 488 19.12 0.13 -15.95
CA LEU A 488 19.86 -0.68 -14.96
C LEU A 488 21.19 -1.19 -15.51
N ASN A 489 22.25 -1.03 -14.73
CA ASN A 489 23.52 -1.67 -14.96
C ASN A 489 23.32 -3.21 -15.03
N PRO A 490 23.65 -3.87 -16.16
CA PRO A 490 23.37 -5.29 -16.34
C PRO A 490 24.17 -6.21 -15.41
N ASP A 491 25.30 -5.74 -14.87
CA ASP A 491 26.21 -6.56 -14.04
C ASP A 491 25.92 -6.45 -12.54
N THR A 492 25.36 -5.32 -12.09
CA THR A 492 25.18 -5.05 -10.65
C THR A 492 23.88 -4.32 -10.31
N GLY A 493 23.11 -3.85 -11.28
CA GLY A 493 21.96 -2.97 -11.07
C GLY A 493 20.85 -3.61 -10.23
N VAL A 494 20.24 -2.79 -9.38
CA VAL A 494 19.07 -3.15 -8.56
C VAL A 494 17.95 -2.15 -8.84
N VAL A 495 16.71 -2.64 -8.98
CA VAL A 495 15.51 -1.80 -9.01
C VAL A 495 14.68 -2.01 -7.74
N ALA A 496 14.04 -0.97 -7.24
CA ALA A 496 12.94 -1.07 -6.30
C ALA A 496 11.70 -0.32 -6.81
N MET A 497 10.52 -0.85 -6.52
CA MET A 497 9.25 -0.25 -6.92
C MET A 497 8.25 -0.31 -5.77
N ASN A 498 7.52 0.79 -5.58
CA ASN A 498 6.38 0.83 -4.69
C ASN A 498 5.25 -0.03 -5.27
N TYR A 499 4.52 -0.78 -4.45
CA TYR A 499 3.45 -1.62 -4.96
C TYR A 499 2.35 -1.94 -3.95
N ASP A 500 1.10 -1.81 -4.41
CA ASP A 500 -0.12 -1.97 -3.60
C ASP A 500 -0.85 -3.30 -3.85
N SER A 501 -0.49 -4.06 -4.90
CA SER A 501 -1.14 -5.34 -5.29
C SER A 501 -0.13 -6.47 -5.60
N ASP A 502 -0.37 -7.37 -6.57
CA ASP A 502 0.60 -8.41 -6.98
C ASP A 502 1.72 -7.89 -7.93
N PRO A 503 3.00 -8.10 -7.62
CA PRO A 503 4.07 -7.27 -8.17
C PRO A 503 4.52 -7.63 -9.61
N PRO A 504 4.59 -6.65 -10.53
CA PRO A 504 4.91 -6.85 -11.94
C PRO A 504 6.42 -7.03 -12.18
N VAL A 505 7.30 -6.68 -11.21
CA VAL A 505 8.78 -6.83 -11.31
C VAL A 505 9.20 -8.27 -11.61
N THR A 506 8.42 -9.23 -11.11
CA THR A 506 8.65 -10.66 -11.32
C THR A 506 8.68 -11.05 -12.81
N LYS A 507 8.08 -10.23 -13.69
CA LYS A 507 8.11 -10.40 -15.15
C LYS A 507 9.39 -9.87 -15.82
N TYR A 508 10.09 -8.94 -15.18
CA TYR A 508 11.16 -8.14 -15.82
C TYR A 508 12.57 -8.44 -15.31
N THR A 509 12.72 -9.12 -14.17
CA THR A 509 14.04 -9.38 -13.56
C THR A 509 14.28 -10.87 -13.26
N ASN A 510 15.54 -11.28 -13.24
CA ASN A 510 15.92 -12.67 -12.92
C ASN A 510 15.68 -13.05 -11.46
N TYR A 511 15.97 -12.14 -10.54
CA TYR A 511 15.83 -12.32 -9.10
C TYR A 511 14.94 -11.23 -8.55
N THR A 512 13.94 -11.61 -7.76
CA THR A 512 12.98 -10.68 -7.16
C THR A 512 12.74 -11.03 -5.70
N VAL A 513 12.61 -10.01 -4.86
CA VAL A 513 12.17 -10.13 -3.47
C VAL A 513 11.07 -9.12 -3.18
N ASP A 514 10.01 -9.57 -2.54
CA ASP A 514 8.97 -8.70 -2.02
C ASP A 514 9.23 -8.39 -0.56
N LEU A 515 9.07 -7.12 -0.22
CA LEU A 515 9.13 -6.61 1.13
C LEU A 515 7.73 -6.20 1.56
N TYR A 516 7.35 -6.63 2.75
CA TYR A 516 6.12 -6.19 3.39
C TYR A 516 6.39 -5.81 4.83
N PHE A 517 5.87 -4.65 5.23
CA PHE A 517 6.03 -4.14 6.58
C PHE A 517 4.80 -3.37 7.03
N ASN A 518 4.48 -3.53 8.32
CA ASN A 518 3.31 -2.91 8.94
C ASN A 518 3.68 -1.65 9.71
N ASP A 519 4.97 -1.30 9.77
CA ASP A 519 5.48 -0.24 10.63
C ASP A 519 5.31 1.15 10.00
N VAL A 520 4.11 1.45 9.52
CA VAL A 520 3.81 2.73 8.87
C VAL A 520 2.60 3.36 9.59
N PRO A 521 2.82 4.33 10.48
CA PRO A 521 1.81 4.79 11.45
C PRO A 521 0.42 5.21 10.87
N LEU A 522 0.37 5.69 9.63
CA LEU A 522 -0.85 6.16 8.95
C LEU A 522 -1.36 5.22 7.85
N PHE A 523 -0.53 4.27 7.40
CA PHE A 523 -0.90 3.28 6.41
C PHE A 523 -0.84 1.92 7.09
N CYS A 524 -1.95 1.17 7.17
CA CYS A 524 -1.91 -0.09 7.92
C CYS A 524 -0.91 -1.12 7.36
N LYS A 525 -0.39 -0.87 6.15
CA LYS A 525 0.55 -1.73 5.43
C LYS A 525 1.26 -0.97 4.32
N GLN A 526 2.53 -1.30 4.05
CA GLN A 526 3.28 -0.88 2.86
C GLN A 526 4.01 -2.07 2.23
N GLY A 527 4.11 -2.07 0.90
CA GLY A 527 4.85 -3.07 0.12
C GLY A 527 5.91 -2.43 -0.77
N VAL A 528 7.06 -3.08 -0.92
CA VAL A 528 8.11 -2.69 -1.87
C VAL A 528 8.63 -3.95 -2.56
N THR A 529 8.71 -3.92 -3.89
CA THR A 529 9.32 -5.02 -4.65
C THR A 529 10.71 -4.63 -5.11
N VAL A 530 11.69 -5.51 -4.93
CA VAL A 530 13.09 -5.30 -5.31
C VAL A 530 13.52 -6.36 -6.32
N GLY A 531 14.14 -5.95 -7.43
CA GLY A 531 14.52 -6.81 -8.54
C GLY A 531 15.96 -6.60 -9.02
N SER A 532 16.58 -7.64 -9.58
CA SER A 532 17.88 -7.55 -10.26
C SER A 532 18.06 -8.66 -11.29
N ASN A 533 18.78 -8.36 -12.38
CA ASN A 533 19.20 -9.38 -13.35
C ASN A 533 20.49 -10.11 -12.99
N ALA A 534 21.29 -9.55 -12.08
CA ALA A 534 22.61 -10.07 -11.73
C ALA A 534 22.77 -10.43 -10.24
N VAL A 535 21.95 -9.85 -9.36
CA VAL A 535 22.06 -10.03 -7.93
C VAL A 535 21.00 -11.00 -7.42
N ASP A 536 21.42 -12.21 -7.08
CA ASP A 536 20.61 -13.14 -6.28
C ASP A 536 20.58 -12.65 -4.82
N PHE A 537 19.47 -12.03 -4.42
CA PHE A 537 19.27 -11.47 -3.08
C PHE A 537 19.35 -12.51 -1.96
N LEU A 538 19.02 -13.77 -2.23
CA LEU A 538 19.01 -14.82 -1.22
C LEU A 538 20.45 -15.22 -0.86
N SER A 539 21.32 -15.29 -1.86
CA SER A 539 22.75 -15.62 -1.68
C SER A 539 23.61 -14.41 -1.30
N LYS A 540 23.27 -13.23 -1.82
CA LYS A 540 24.02 -11.99 -1.61
C LYS A 540 23.84 -11.50 -0.18
N LYS A 541 24.96 -11.20 0.49
CA LYS A 541 24.94 -10.52 1.79
C LYS A 541 24.74 -9.02 1.58
N GLN A 542 23.96 -8.42 2.47
CA GLN A 542 23.80 -6.98 2.52
C GLN A 542 25.13 -6.32 2.94
N THR A 543 25.42 -5.20 2.31
CA THR A 543 26.56 -4.32 2.59
C THR A 543 26.08 -3.19 3.49
N ASN A 544 26.76 -2.98 4.60
CA ASN A 544 26.57 -1.76 5.39
C ASN A 544 27.35 -0.61 4.75
N HIS A 545 26.64 0.39 4.24
CA HIS A 545 27.22 1.57 3.59
C HIS A 545 27.60 2.69 4.57
N GLY A 546 27.37 2.50 5.88
CA GLY A 546 27.68 3.51 6.92
C GLY A 546 26.74 4.71 6.89
N ILE A 547 25.49 4.52 6.42
CA ILE A 547 24.45 5.54 6.38
C ILE A 547 23.71 5.58 7.70
N ASP A 548 23.44 6.80 8.20
CA ASP A 548 22.63 7.01 9.40
C ASP A 548 21.13 6.92 9.05
N MET A 549 20.44 6.05 9.78
CA MET A 549 19.06 5.62 9.51
C MET A 549 18.29 5.60 10.82
N LEU A 550 17.11 6.20 10.84
CA LEU A 550 16.23 6.28 12.00
C LEU A 550 15.41 5.01 12.18
N PHE A 551 14.89 4.46 11.08
CA PHE A 551 13.96 3.33 11.07
C PHE A 551 14.62 2.04 10.58
N PHE A 552 15.11 2.02 9.33
CA PHE A 552 15.60 0.79 8.70
C PHE A 552 16.85 0.23 9.40
N GLY A 553 17.66 1.10 10.00
CA GLY A 553 18.86 0.74 10.76
C GLY A 553 18.60 -0.26 11.91
N VAL A 554 17.37 -0.32 12.44
CA VAL A 554 16.97 -1.27 13.50
C VAL A 554 16.96 -2.73 13.01
N HIS A 555 16.89 -2.94 11.68
CA HIS A 555 16.85 -4.25 11.02
C HIS A 555 18.15 -4.62 10.29
N ALA A 556 19.19 -3.77 10.36
CA ALA A 556 20.43 -3.93 9.60
C ALA A 556 21.40 -5.02 10.14
N GLU A 557 21.01 -5.75 11.19
CA GLU A 557 21.78 -6.90 11.67
C GLU A 557 21.68 -8.07 10.67
N GLU A 558 22.79 -8.76 10.39
CA GLU A 558 22.83 -9.88 9.44
C GLU A 558 21.82 -10.99 9.77
N GLU A 559 21.51 -11.19 11.07
CA GLU A 559 20.52 -12.17 11.52
C GLU A 559 19.06 -11.77 11.21
N ARG A 560 18.83 -10.48 10.92
CA ARG A 560 17.51 -9.86 10.69
C ARG A 560 17.30 -9.38 9.25
N ARG A 561 18.24 -9.65 8.34
CA ARG A 561 18.19 -9.25 6.93
C ARG A 561 16.96 -9.76 6.15
N PHE A 562 16.27 -10.76 6.71
CA PHE A 562 15.07 -11.37 6.13
C PHE A 562 13.77 -10.94 6.82
N ASP A 563 13.81 -10.10 7.85
CA ASP A 563 12.62 -9.76 8.66
C ASP A 563 11.50 -9.10 7.84
N LEU A 564 11.85 -8.40 6.76
CA LEU A 564 10.89 -7.74 5.87
C LEU A 564 10.49 -8.61 4.67
N TRP A 565 11.14 -9.77 4.47
CA TRP A 565 10.94 -10.59 3.28
C TRP A 565 9.60 -11.31 3.35
N ASN A 566 8.81 -11.13 2.31
CA ASN A 566 7.59 -11.91 2.11
C ASN A 566 7.84 -13.02 1.09
N ASN A 567 8.12 -12.64 -0.16
CA ASN A 567 8.32 -13.57 -1.26
C ASN A 567 9.71 -13.43 -1.89
N TYR A 568 10.19 -14.50 -2.51
CA TYR A 568 11.42 -14.54 -3.30
C TYR A 568 11.21 -15.37 -4.56
N TRP A 569 11.74 -14.90 -5.69
CA TRP A 569 11.69 -15.60 -6.97
C TRP A 569 13.02 -15.59 -7.71
N ASN A 570 13.32 -16.72 -8.35
CA ASN A 570 14.38 -16.87 -9.32
C ASN A 570 13.78 -17.34 -10.66
N ALA A 571 13.56 -16.38 -11.56
CA ALA A 571 12.93 -16.61 -12.86
C ALA A 571 13.80 -17.47 -13.79
N THR A 572 15.13 -17.45 -13.63
CA THR A 572 16.06 -18.27 -14.44
C THR A 572 15.89 -19.76 -14.15
N ALA A 573 15.55 -20.11 -12.91
CA ALA A 573 15.39 -21.47 -12.43
C ALA A 573 13.97 -22.02 -12.57
N MET A 574 12.97 -21.15 -12.78
CA MET A 574 11.56 -21.53 -12.80
C MET A 574 11.11 -22.18 -14.13
N PRO A 575 10.31 -23.27 -14.07
CA PRO A 575 9.67 -23.88 -15.24
C PRO A 575 8.78 -22.88 -16.00
N LYS A 576 8.62 -23.06 -17.33
CA LYS A 576 7.78 -22.20 -18.19
C LYS A 576 6.35 -21.97 -17.67
N PHE A 577 5.77 -22.94 -16.96
CA PHE A 577 4.44 -22.83 -16.35
C PHE A 577 4.31 -21.66 -15.37
N TYR A 578 5.37 -21.32 -14.64
CA TYR A 578 5.38 -20.18 -13.72
C TYR A 578 5.45 -18.83 -14.42
N ARG A 579 5.96 -18.81 -15.67
CA ARG A 579 6.16 -17.59 -16.44
C ARG A 579 4.95 -17.23 -17.31
N LEU A 580 4.03 -18.19 -17.52
CA LEU A 580 2.94 -18.10 -18.49
C LEU A 580 1.62 -18.57 -17.85
N LYS A 581 0.98 -17.70 -17.07
CA LYS A 581 -0.46 -17.79 -16.81
C LYS A 581 -1.06 -16.38 -16.73
N GLU A 582 -1.08 -15.70 -17.88
CA GLU A 582 -2.25 -14.90 -18.20
C GLU A 582 -3.25 -15.88 -18.81
N THR A 583 -4.08 -16.51 -18.00
CA THR A 583 -5.35 -17.00 -18.55
C THR A 583 -6.11 -15.76 -18.97
N PRO A 584 -6.50 -15.61 -20.26
CA PRO A 584 -7.47 -14.60 -20.62
C PRO A 584 -8.66 -14.81 -19.70
N ARG A 585 -9.11 -13.76 -18.99
CA ARG A 585 -10.44 -13.80 -18.38
C ARG A 585 -11.39 -14.20 -19.50
N ASN A 586 -12.01 -15.36 -19.34
CA ASN A 586 -12.99 -15.83 -20.28
C ASN A 586 -14.22 -14.96 -20.01
N ASP A 587 -14.53 -14.02 -20.90
CA ASP A 587 -15.65 -13.06 -20.81
C ASP A 587 -17.05 -13.74 -20.83
N ASN A 588 -17.20 -14.99 -20.38
CA ASN A 588 -18.41 -15.80 -20.52
C ASN A 588 -18.90 -16.48 -19.22
N ASP A 589 -18.32 -16.20 -18.05
CA ASP A 589 -18.90 -16.63 -16.77
C ASP A 589 -19.81 -15.51 -16.24
N ASP A 590 -21.05 -15.49 -16.74
CA ASP A 590 -22.12 -14.52 -16.48
C ASP A 590 -22.84 -14.69 -15.11
N ASP A 591 -22.24 -15.32 -14.10
CA ASP A 591 -22.97 -15.70 -12.86
C ASP A 591 -22.34 -15.24 -11.52
N ASP A 592 -21.54 -14.17 -11.49
CA ASP A 592 -21.18 -13.48 -10.24
C ASP A 592 -21.67 -12.01 -10.26
N ASP A 593 -22.90 -11.80 -9.80
CA ASP A 593 -23.46 -10.50 -9.43
C ASP A 593 -22.77 -9.98 -8.15
N ASP A 594 -21.59 -9.34 -8.26
CA ASP A 594 -21.25 -8.18 -7.43
C ASP A 594 -20.03 -7.39 -7.96
N TYR A 595 -20.17 -6.07 -8.01
CA TYR A 595 -19.14 -5.08 -8.38
C TYR A 595 -18.63 -5.05 -9.84
N GLN A 596 -19.55 -4.72 -10.75
CA GLN A 596 -19.17 -4.18 -12.06
C GLN A 596 -18.62 -2.76 -11.89
N PHE A 597 -17.29 -2.62 -11.79
CA PHE A 597 -16.65 -1.37 -12.16
C PHE A 597 -16.92 -1.16 -13.66
N ASP A 598 -17.47 0.00 -14.03
CA ASP A 598 -17.30 0.56 -15.37
C ASP A 598 -15.81 0.91 -15.57
N LEU A 599 -14.96 -0.10 -15.63
CA LEU A 599 -13.66 -0.01 -16.28
C LEU A 599 -13.96 0.10 -17.79
N PRO A 600 -13.20 0.91 -18.54
CA PRO A 600 -13.26 0.86 -19.99
C PRO A 600 -13.06 -0.59 -20.42
N ASN A 601 -13.96 -1.09 -21.27
CA ASN A 601 -13.91 -2.43 -21.85
C ASN A 601 -12.45 -2.82 -22.17
N PRO A 602 -11.89 -3.92 -21.63
CA PRO A 602 -10.53 -4.36 -21.97
C PRO A 602 -10.38 -4.78 -23.45
N ASN A 603 -11.50 -5.03 -24.14
CA ASN A 603 -11.57 -5.21 -25.59
C ASN A 603 -11.86 -3.90 -26.35
N ALA A 604 -12.11 -2.78 -25.67
CA ALA A 604 -11.81 -1.51 -26.28
C ALA A 604 -10.28 -1.47 -26.31
N GLU A 605 -9.71 -1.68 -27.49
CA GLU A 605 -8.34 -1.24 -27.73
C GLU A 605 -8.22 0.13 -27.04
N PRO A 606 -7.27 0.34 -26.11
CA PRO A 606 -6.95 1.70 -25.73
C PRO A 606 -6.82 2.43 -27.06
N ALA A 607 -7.36 3.64 -27.16
CA ALA A 607 -7.12 4.46 -28.33
C ALA A 607 -5.61 4.72 -28.36
N VAL A 608 -4.83 3.73 -28.82
CA VAL A 608 -3.58 3.89 -29.48
C VAL A 608 -3.97 4.86 -30.58
N PRO A 609 -3.41 6.07 -30.59
CA PRO A 609 -3.52 6.88 -31.78
C PRO A 609 -2.90 6.03 -32.90
N THR A 610 -3.77 5.35 -33.66
CA THR A 610 -3.42 4.49 -34.79
C THR A 610 -2.92 5.33 -35.97
N SER A 611 -2.84 6.65 -35.78
CA SER A 611 -1.90 7.49 -36.47
C SER A 611 -0.70 7.76 -35.55
N ALA A 612 0.45 7.18 -35.88
CA ALA A 612 1.71 7.88 -35.75
C ALA A 612 1.64 9.17 -36.61
N THR A 613 0.85 10.16 -36.17
CA THR A 613 1.16 11.55 -36.49
C THR A 613 2.40 11.84 -35.67
N SER A 614 3.50 12.13 -36.36
CA SER A 614 4.80 12.42 -35.79
C SER A 614 4.66 13.41 -34.63
N SER A 615 4.65 12.94 -33.39
CA SER A 615 4.72 13.82 -32.22
C SER A 615 6.16 14.23 -32.06
N SER A 616 6.42 15.53 -32.15
CA SER A 616 7.75 16.08 -31.86
C SER A 616 7.86 16.36 -30.37
N PHE A 617 8.91 15.83 -29.73
CA PHE A 617 9.21 16.09 -28.33
C PHE A 617 10.49 16.91 -28.24
N GLY A 618 10.44 17.96 -27.44
CA GLY A 618 11.55 18.85 -27.14
C GLY A 618 11.89 18.81 -25.66
N THR A 619 12.96 19.50 -25.29
CA THR A 619 13.34 19.69 -23.90
C THR A 619 13.61 21.16 -23.66
N LEU A 620 12.93 21.71 -22.67
CA LEU A 620 13.17 23.04 -22.15
C LEU A 620 14.11 22.93 -20.96
N TRP A 621 15.26 23.59 -21.07
CA TRP A 621 16.22 23.67 -20.00
C TRP A 621 16.10 25.01 -19.29
N ILE A 622 15.92 24.97 -17.98
CA ILE A 622 15.91 26.15 -17.13
C ILE A 622 17.26 26.24 -16.42
N LEU A 623 17.97 27.34 -16.67
CA LEU A 623 19.23 27.66 -16.04
C LEU A 623 19.12 29.00 -15.31
N GLU A 624 19.51 28.99 -14.05
CA GLU A 624 19.49 30.15 -13.18
C GLU A 624 20.91 30.41 -12.70
N VAL A 625 21.40 31.62 -12.94
CA VAL A 625 22.80 32.00 -12.71
C VAL A 625 22.85 33.15 -11.73
N GLU A 626 23.38 32.87 -10.55
CA GLU A 626 23.48 33.81 -9.43
C GLU A 626 24.92 34.29 -9.25
N ASP A 627 25.08 35.40 -8.51
CA ASP A 627 26.38 35.95 -8.13
C ASP A 627 27.38 36.16 -9.30
N SER A 628 26.85 36.42 -10.49
CA SER A 628 27.65 36.57 -11.70
C SER A 628 28.12 38.00 -11.87
N SER A 629 29.44 38.19 -11.96
CA SER A 629 30.06 39.48 -12.31
C SER A 629 29.59 39.95 -13.70
N VAL A 630 29.39 39.01 -14.63
CA VAL A 630 28.97 39.22 -16.01
C VAL A 630 27.51 39.65 -16.08
N ALA A 631 26.64 39.07 -15.26
CA ALA A 631 25.20 39.39 -15.20
C ALA A 631 24.87 40.84 -14.79
N ARG A 632 25.87 41.62 -14.37
CA ARG A 632 25.73 43.08 -14.13
C ARG A 632 25.66 43.90 -15.42
N ASP A 633 25.94 43.29 -16.56
CA ASP A 633 26.04 43.95 -17.85
C ASP A 633 25.34 43.09 -18.93
N PRO A 634 24.08 43.43 -19.30
CA PRO A 634 23.28 42.63 -20.23
C PRO A 634 24.00 42.34 -21.56
N GLU A 635 24.75 43.30 -22.11
CA GLU A 635 25.45 43.10 -23.38
C GLU A 635 26.51 41.99 -23.27
N LYS A 636 27.23 41.92 -22.14
CA LYS A 636 28.23 40.86 -21.90
C LYS A 636 27.59 39.49 -21.71
N VAL A 637 26.42 39.43 -21.08
CA VAL A 637 25.67 38.16 -20.96
C VAL A 637 25.29 37.66 -22.35
N LEU A 638 24.76 38.54 -23.20
CA LEU A 638 24.37 38.18 -24.57
C LEU A 638 25.57 37.74 -25.41
N ASP A 639 26.72 38.44 -25.30
CA ASP A 639 27.96 38.06 -25.98
C ASP A 639 28.49 36.69 -25.50
N ALA A 640 28.42 36.44 -24.18
CA ALA A 640 28.83 35.16 -23.59
C ALA A 640 27.95 34.01 -24.08
N VAL A 641 26.62 34.18 -24.05
CA VAL A 641 25.65 33.19 -24.54
C VAL A 641 25.87 32.94 -26.03
N ALA A 642 25.94 33.98 -26.86
CA ALA A 642 26.19 33.85 -28.30
C ALA A 642 27.52 33.12 -28.60
N GLY A 643 28.56 33.41 -27.81
CA GLY A 643 29.87 32.77 -27.92
C GLY A 643 29.81 31.27 -27.62
N VAL A 644 29.11 30.88 -26.56
CA VAL A 644 28.95 29.46 -26.18
C VAL A 644 28.09 28.71 -27.20
N LEU A 645 26.93 29.25 -27.59
CA LEU A 645 26.05 28.63 -28.60
C LEU A 645 26.81 28.35 -29.90
N LYS A 646 27.65 29.30 -30.34
CA LYS A 646 28.52 29.11 -31.51
C LYS A 646 29.61 28.06 -31.29
N HIS A 647 30.22 28.00 -30.10
CA HIS A 647 31.30 27.05 -29.79
C HIS A 647 30.81 25.60 -29.77
N ILE A 648 29.61 25.36 -29.22
CA ILE A 648 28.98 24.03 -29.19
C ILE A 648 28.41 23.60 -30.54
N GLY A 649 28.49 24.48 -31.55
CA GLY A 649 28.13 24.17 -32.94
C GLY A 649 26.72 24.57 -33.35
N TRP A 650 26.00 25.34 -32.54
CA TRP A 650 24.65 25.81 -32.86
C TRP A 650 24.67 27.11 -33.66
N THR A 651 23.75 27.20 -34.62
CA THR A 651 23.72 28.31 -35.57
C THR A 651 22.65 29.32 -35.17
N VAL A 652 23.08 30.49 -34.68
CA VAL A 652 22.19 31.62 -34.41
C VAL A 652 21.68 32.21 -35.73
N THR A 653 20.37 32.11 -35.95
CA THR A 653 19.68 32.63 -37.16
C THR A 653 19.23 34.07 -36.94
N ALA A 654 18.72 34.39 -35.76
CA ALA A 654 18.29 35.72 -35.38
C ALA A 654 18.46 35.99 -33.88
N VAL A 655 18.60 37.27 -33.52
CA VAL A 655 18.57 37.74 -32.13
C VAL A 655 17.55 38.87 -32.04
N HIS A 656 16.59 38.73 -31.14
CA HIS A 656 15.57 39.74 -30.86
C HIS A 656 15.70 40.21 -29.41
N GLY A 657 16.06 41.48 -29.19
CA GLY A 657 16.25 42.04 -27.85
C GLY A 657 15.26 43.16 -27.54
N SER A 658 14.94 43.32 -26.25
CA SER A 658 14.22 44.47 -25.71
C SER A 658 15.21 45.45 -25.04
N ALA A 659 14.90 46.75 -25.10
CA ALA A 659 15.65 47.76 -24.35
C ALA A 659 15.20 47.77 -22.87
N SER A 660 16.11 48.10 -21.93
CA SER A 660 15.76 48.13 -20.50
C SER A 660 14.64 49.14 -20.23
N THR A 661 13.79 48.83 -19.26
CA THR A 661 12.89 49.82 -18.68
C THR A 661 13.68 50.96 -18.06
N ASP A 662 13.25 52.19 -18.32
CA ASP A 662 13.72 53.36 -17.57
C ASP A 662 13.01 53.32 -16.20
N PRO A 663 13.72 53.18 -15.06
CA PRO A 663 13.11 53.07 -13.73
C PRO A 663 12.26 54.30 -13.32
N ALA A 664 12.23 55.34 -14.16
CA ALA A 664 11.44 56.54 -13.98
C ALA A 664 9.94 56.39 -14.30
N SER A 665 9.47 55.26 -14.84
CA SER A 665 8.04 55.04 -15.14
C SER A 665 7.28 54.17 -14.13
N THR A 666 7.96 53.66 -13.10
CA THR A 666 7.30 52.97 -11.98
C THR A 666 6.76 53.96 -10.97
N ASP A 667 5.61 53.63 -10.37
CA ASP A 667 4.94 54.35 -9.29
C ASP A 667 5.94 55.10 -8.38
N PRO A 668 5.83 56.44 -8.20
CA PRO A 668 6.70 57.22 -7.32
C PRO A 668 6.75 56.71 -5.86
N ALA A 669 5.83 55.83 -5.48
CA ALA A 669 5.77 55.16 -4.19
C ALA A 669 6.56 53.83 -4.10
N ALA A 670 7.11 53.30 -5.21
CA ALA A 670 7.86 52.04 -5.22
C ALA A 670 9.21 52.17 -4.50
N SER A 671 9.54 51.18 -3.67
CA SER A 671 10.85 51.13 -2.99
C SER A 671 11.99 50.94 -3.99
N ALA A 672 13.21 51.38 -3.64
CA ALA A 672 14.39 51.18 -4.49
C ALA A 672 14.66 49.69 -4.80
N ASP A 673 14.30 48.79 -3.89
CA ASP A 673 14.38 47.34 -4.10
C ASP A 673 13.35 46.85 -5.14
N ALA A 674 12.10 47.35 -5.07
CA ALA A 674 11.07 46.98 -6.05
C ALA A 674 11.40 47.50 -7.47
N ALA A 675 12.02 48.68 -7.57
CA ALA A 675 12.50 49.21 -8.84
C ALA A 675 13.66 48.37 -9.41
N ALA A 676 14.55 47.86 -8.54
CA ALA A 676 15.63 46.96 -8.94
C ALA A 676 15.12 45.59 -9.42
N ASP A 677 14.06 45.06 -8.79
CA ASP A 677 13.43 43.79 -9.19
C ASP A 677 12.67 43.90 -10.53
N ALA A 678 12.12 45.09 -10.83
CA ALA A 678 11.40 45.35 -12.07
C ALA A 678 12.32 45.69 -13.28
N ALA A 679 13.61 45.97 -13.04
CA ALA A 679 14.57 46.36 -14.07
C ALA A 679 15.15 45.15 -14.82
N MET A 680 14.31 44.47 -15.60
CA MET A 680 14.67 43.33 -16.43
C MET A 680 15.06 43.78 -17.86
N THR A 681 16.05 43.10 -18.43
CA THR A 681 16.32 43.11 -19.88
C THR A 681 16.15 41.70 -20.44
N SER A 682 15.58 41.56 -21.63
CA SER A 682 15.32 40.27 -22.25
C SER A 682 15.78 40.20 -23.71
N ALA A 683 16.26 39.03 -24.12
CA ALA A 683 16.56 38.72 -25.51
C ALA A 683 16.22 37.27 -25.84
N VAL A 684 15.89 37.02 -27.10
CA VAL A 684 15.65 35.66 -27.63
C VAL A 684 16.61 35.40 -28.78
N PHE A 685 17.36 34.30 -28.67
CA PHE A 685 18.19 33.74 -29.72
C PHE A 685 17.40 32.66 -30.43
N LEU A 686 17.19 32.82 -31.73
CA LEU A 686 16.59 31.77 -32.57
C LEU A 686 17.73 30.94 -33.17
N LEU A 687 17.57 29.62 -33.12
CA LEU A 687 18.53 28.64 -33.61
C LEU A 687 17.83 27.69 -34.57
N GLN A 688 18.59 26.98 -35.40
CA GLN A 688 18.03 25.87 -36.18
C GLN A 688 17.66 24.69 -35.26
N GLU A 689 18.40 24.54 -34.16
CA GLU A 689 18.27 23.45 -33.19
C GLU A 689 17.25 23.74 -32.07
N GLY A 690 16.79 24.98 -31.93
CA GLY A 690 16.02 25.42 -30.78
C GLY A 690 15.82 26.94 -30.67
N TYR A 691 15.55 27.41 -29.46
CA TYR A 691 15.69 28.82 -29.10
C TYR A 691 16.28 28.97 -27.70
N ALA A 692 16.85 30.14 -27.41
CA ALA A 692 17.24 30.52 -26.06
C ALA A 692 16.65 31.87 -25.64
N VAL A 693 15.97 31.93 -24.49
CA VAL A 693 15.49 33.18 -23.89
C VAL A 693 16.43 33.56 -22.76
N VAL A 694 17.02 34.75 -22.82
CA VAL A 694 17.91 35.29 -21.79
C VAL A 694 17.21 36.46 -21.13
N ARG A 695 17.10 36.43 -19.81
CA ARG A 695 16.57 37.51 -18.97
C ARG A 695 17.62 37.92 -17.95
N THR A 696 17.93 39.21 -17.84
CA THR A 696 19.01 39.70 -16.97
C THR A 696 18.50 40.77 -16.02
N TRP A 697 18.90 40.68 -14.75
CA TRP A 697 18.67 41.67 -13.69
C TRP A 697 20.00 42.24 -13.19
N PRO A 698 20.53 43.30 -13.84
CA PRO A 698 21.85 43.85 -13.54
C PRO A 698 22.06 44.26 -12.08
N ALA A 699 21.02 44.81 -11.45
CA ALA A 699 21.06 45.25 -10.06
C ALA A 699 21.19 44.08 -9.06
N ARG A 700 20.82 42.86 -9.47
CA ARG A 700 20.87 41.65 -8.66
C ARG A 700 22.03 40.72 -9.03
N ALA A 701 22.82 41.05 -10.07
CA ALA A 701 23.88 40.17 -10.58
C ALA A 701 23.37 38.76 -10.93
N TYR A 702 22.14 38.70 -11.47
CA TYR A 702 21.40 37.49 -11.77
C TYR A 702 20.97 37.46 -13.23
N CYS A 703 21.07 36.30 -13.87
CA CYS A 703 20.46 36.05 -15.17
C CYS A 703 19.79 34.67 -15.24
N ALA A 704 18.67 34.66 -15.94
CA ALA A 704 17.78 33.54 -16.16
C ALA A 704 17.88 33.14 -17.64
N ILE A 705 18.18 31.88 -17.93
CA ILE A 705 18.37 31.40 -19.31
C ILE A 705 17.47 30.18 -19.54
N ASP A 706 16.61 30.28 -20.54
CA ASP A 706 15.78 29.18 -21.02
C ASP A 706 16.37 28.69 -22.32
N VAL A 707 16.69 27.41 -22.44
CA VAL A 707 17.17 26.82 -23.69
C VAL A 707 16.22 25.70 -24.07
N LEU A 708 15.40 25.93 -25.10
CA LEU A 708 14.52 24.91 -25.65
C LEU A 708 15.18 24.28 -26.87
N LEU A 709 15.29 22.95 -26.87
CA LEU A 709 15.77 22.18 -28.00
C LEU A 709 14.65 21.34 -28.61
N TRP A 710 14.68 21.22 -29.94
CA TRP A 710 13.65 20.49 -30.68
C TRP A 710 13.75 18.97 -30.54
N SER A 711 14.92 18.40 -30.20
CA SER A 711 15.09 16.93 -30.03
C SER A 711 16.45 16.47 -29.48
N ASP A 712 17.60 17.03 -29.90
CA ASP A 712 18.92 16.47 -29.55
C ASP A 712 19.49 17.02 -28.23
N LEU A 713 19.65 16.15 -27.22
CA LEU A 713 20.21 16.51 -25.91
C LEU A 713 21.73 16.35 -25.80
N SER A 714 22.38 15.75 -26.80
CA SER A 714 23.82 15.43 -26.77
C SER A 714 24.72 16.65 -26.50
N PRO A 715 24.42 17.86 -27.00
CA PRO A 715 25.25 19.05 -26.73
C PRO A 715 25.00 19.71 -25.37
N LEU A 716 23.92 19.36 -24.65
CA LEU A 716 23.43 20.12 -23.48
C LEU A 716 24.36 20.07 -22.27
N LEU A 717 24.89 18.88 -21.91
CA LEU A 717 25.81 18.76 -20.76
C LEU A 717 27.07 19.63 -20.94
N ARG A 718 27.52 19.74 -22.19
CA ARG A 718 28.63 20.60 -22.57
C ARG A 718 28.25 22.07 -22.54
N ALA A 719 27.09 22.42 -23.10
CA ALA A 719 26.54 23.78 -23.08
C ALA A 719 26.43 24.33 -21.66
N ARG A 720 25.97 23.51 -20.69
CA ARG A 720 25.89 23.91 -19.29
C ARG A 720 27.23 24.31 -18.71
N THR A 721 28.22 23.42 -18.81
CA THR A 721 29.54 23.66 -18.23
C THR A 721 30.20 24.90 -18.86
N GLU A 722 30.04 25.08 -20.17
CA GLU A 722 30.59 26.21 -20.89
C GLU A 722 29.86 27.53 -20.58
N LEU A 723 28.53 27.54 -20.47
CA LEU A 723 27.75 28.71 -20.06
C LEU A 723 28.11 29.17 -18.65
N LEU A 724 28.21 28.26 -17.69
CA LEU A 724 28.59 28.60 -16.32
C LEU A 724 30.01 29.18 -16.25
N SER A 725 30.94 28.61 -17.01
CA SER A 725 32.29 29.15 -17.11
C SER A 725 32.31 30.52 -17.79
N ALA A 726 31.50 30.75 -18.82
CA ALA A 726 31.45 32.01 -19.55
C ALA A 726 30.77 33.14 -18.76
N LEU A 727 29.83 32.80 -17.88
CA LEU A 727 29.09 33.74 -17.04
C LEU A 727 29.79 34.00 -15.69
N GLU A 728 30.97 33.42 -15.44
CA GLU A 728 31.78 33.62 -14.22
C GLU A 728 30.99 33.45 -12.91
N SER A 729 30.05 32.50 -12.86
CA SER A 729 29.19 32.32 -11.70
C SER A 729 29.69 31.19 -10.79
N PRO A 730 29.76 31.42 -9.46
CA PRO A 730 30.03 30.37 -8.48
C PRO A 730 28.78 29.59 -8.07
N ALA A 731 27.58 30.06 -8.44
CA ALA A 731 26.30 29.54 -7.97
C ALA A 731 25.28 29.50 -9.10
N SER A 732 24.85 28.29 -9.46
CA SER A 732 23.82 28.09 -10.47
C SER A 732 22.96 26.90 -10.11
N TYR A 733 21.70 26.94 -10.48
CA TYR A 733 20.82 25.78 -10.37
C TYR A 733 20.07 25.54 -11.67
N TYR A 734 19.65 24.30 -11.87
CA TYR A 734 19.07 23.88 -13.14
C TYR A 734 18.07 22.74 -12.97
N TYR A 735 17.13 22.68 -13.91
CA TYR A 735 16.24 21.55 -14.12
C TYR A 735 15.75 21.55 -15.56
N ARG A 736 15.16 20.44 -16.00
CA ARG A 736 14.64 20.27 -17.36
C ARG A 736 13.14 20.05 -17.31
N MET A 737 12.48 20.38 -18.41
CA MET A 737 11.06 20.15 -18.63
C MET A 737 10.88 19.51 -20.00
N VAL A 738 10.04 18.47 -20.08
CA VAL A 738 9.65 17.88 -21.37
C VAL A 738 8.56 18.73 -22.00
N VAL A 739 8.81 19.17 -23.24
CA VAL A 739 7.97 20.08 -24.01
C VAL A 739 7.78 19.54 -25.43
N GLY A 740 7.07 20.28 -26.29
CA GLY A 740 6.93 20.00 -27.70
C GLY A 740 8.20 20.32 -28.47
N GLY A 741 8.42 19.57 -29.57
CA GLY A 741 9.51 19.82 -30.50
C GLY A 741 9.06 20.66 -31.70
N MET A 742 9.81 20.52 -32.80
CA MET A 742 9.49 21.13 -34.09
C MET A 742 9.61 20.07 -35.20
N LEU A 743 8.57 19.89 -36.00
CA LEU A 743 8.61 18.96 -37.15
C LEU A 743 9.53 19.48 -38.27
N GLY A 744 9.94 18.61 -39.17
CA GLY A 744 10.77 18.99 -40.33
C GLY A 744 12.23 19.34 -40.03
N THR A 745 12.67 19.37 -38.77
CA THR A 745 14.03 19.79 -38.37
C THR A 745 15.11 18.73 -38.54
N GLY A 746 14.81 17.54 -39.08
CA GLY A 746 15.78 16.48 -39.37
C GLY A 746 16.43 15.83 -38.14
N THR A 747 16.07 16.25 -36.93
CA THR A 747 16.54 15.72 -35.65
C THR A 747 15.50 14.89 -34.91
N ALA A 748 14.26 14.79 -35.43
CA ALA A 748 13.28 13.77 -35.05
C ALA A 748 13.80 12.39 -35.48
N ARG A 749 14.76 11.87 -34.73
CA ARG A 749 15.27 10.51 -34.92
C ARG A 749 14.37 9.57 -34.15
N ASP A 750 13.86 8.56 -34.86
CA ASP A 750 13.37 7.30 -34.30
C ASP A 750 14.51 6.61 -33.52
N HIS A 751 14.91 7.13 -32.36
CA HIS A 751 15.97 6.52 -31.54
C HIS A 751 15.53 5.20 -30.88
N LEU A 752 14.23 4.90 -30.87
CA LEU A 752 13.69 3.71 -30.22
C LEU A 752 13.45 2.50 -31.13
N GLY A 753 13.76 2.61 -32.43
CA GLY A 753 13.97 1.39 -33.24
C GLY A 753 15.18 0.56 -32.76
N THR A 754 15.97 1.09 -31.83
CA THR A 754 17.24 0.50 -31.35
C THR A 754 17.36 0.42 -29.84
N GLN A 755 16.31 0.71 -29.06
CA GLN A 755 16.33 0.19 -27.69
C GLN A 755 16.30 -1.34 -27.82
N PRO A 756 17.25 -2.08 -27.23
CA PRO A 756 16.94 -3.47 -26.97
C PRO A 756 15.67 -3.42 -26.16
N SER A 757 14.57 -4.05 -26.63
CA SER A 757 13.53 -4.46 -25.68
C SER A 757 14.32 -5.05 -24.51
N PRO A 758 14.14 -4.56 -23.27
CA PRO A 758 14.48 -5.38 -22.13
C PRO A 758 13.86 -6.71 -22.49
N THR A 759 14.67 -7.77 -22.59
CA THR A 759 14.12 -9.08 -22.88
C THR A 759 13.13 -9.33 -21.76
N THR A 760 11.84 -9.08 -22.02
CA THR A 760 10.77 -9.71 -21.29
C THR A 760 11.17 -11.18 -21.29
N LEU A 761 11.09 -11.83 -20.14
CA LEU A 761 11.41 -13.25 -20.07
C LEU A 761 10.52 -14.07 -21.04
N GLU A 762 9.48 -13.45 -21.59
CA GLU A 762 8.60 -13.90 -22.66
C GLU A 762 9.21 -13.82 -24.08
N GLY A 763 10.04 -12.81 -24.37
CA GLY A 763 10.61 -12.54 -25.71
C GLY A 763 11.96 -13.21 -26.01
N GLN A 764 12.57 -13.92 -25.05
CA GLN A 764 13.74 -14.74 -25.35
C GLN A 764 13.32 -15.96 -26.18
N GLU A 765 13.48 -15.88 -27.51
CA GLU A 765 13.47 -17.04 -28.40
C GLU A 765 14.34 -18.14 -27.81
N GLU A 766 13.78 -19.35 -27.78
CA GLU A 766 14.32 -20.59 -27.25
C GLU A 766 15.87 -20.63 -27.17
N ALA A 767 16.41 -20.21 -26.03
CA ALA A 767 17.34 -21.13 -25.38
C ALA A 767 16.50 -22.38 -25.14
N THR A 768 16.64 -23.37 -26.04
CA THR A 768 16.11 -24.72 -25.85
C THR A 768 16.14 -25.00 -24.36
N ALA A 769 14.97 -25.03 -23.71
CA ALA A 769 14.89 -25.44 -22.30
C ALA A 769 15.77 -26.67 -22.24
N PRO A 770 16.88 -26.68 -21.48
CA PRO A 770 17.96 -27.59 -21.74
C PRO A 770 17.37 -28.97 -21.94
N GLU A 771 17.48 -29.50 -23.17
CA GLU A 771 16.89 -30.79 -23.54
C GLU A 771 17.17 -31.74 -22.40
N ASP A 772 16.12 -32.07 -21.64
CA ASP A 772 16.10 -33.12 -20.64
C ASP A 772 17.47 -33.34 -19.96
N LEU A 773 18.04 -32.30 -19.33
CA LEU A 773 19.38 -32.38 -18.73
C LEU A 773 19.37 -33.36 -17.55
N THR A 774 19.57 -34.64 -17.87
CA THR A 774 19.77 -35.80 -17.00
C THR A 774 18.66 -36.03 -15.96
N THR A 775 17.78 -36.99 -16.20
CA THR A 775 16.95 -37.68 -15.19
C THR A 775 17.76 -38.48 -14.17
N VAL A 776 19.08 -38.26 -14.12
CA VAL A 776 19.99 -38.99 -13.25
C VAL A 776 19.75 -38.51 -11.82
N PRO A 777 19.30 -39.39 -10.92
CA PRO A 777 19.12 -39.04 -9.52
C PRO A 777 20.48 -38.78 -8.86
N LEU A 778 20.52 -37.93 -7.83
CA LEU A 778 21.70 -37.83 -6.96
C LEU A 778 22.13 -39.22 -6.46
N SER A 779 23.43 -39.37 -6.19
CA SER A 779 23.95 -40.58 -5.54
C SER A 779 23.21 -40.84 -4.23
N SER A 780 23.08 -42.11 -3.83
CA SER A 780 22.34 -42.46 -2.61
C SER A 780 22.90 -41.73 -1.38
N ASP A 781 24.23 -41.61 -1.30
CA ASP A 781 24.93 -40.95 -0.19
C ASP A 781 24.63 -39.44 -0.18
N ALA A 782 24.71 -38.76 -1.34
CA ALA A 782 24.40 -37.34 -1.44
C ALA A 782 22.92 -37.06 -1.12
N ARG A 783 22.00 -37.88 -1.64
CA ARG A 783 20.57 -37.77 -1.34
C ARG A 783 20.28 -37.94 0.15
N GLU A 784 20.87 -38.95 0.79
CA GLU A 784 20.68 -39.19 2.22
C GLU A 784 21.24 -38.04 3.06
N ALA A 785 22.43 -37.55 2.73
CA ALA A 785 23.03 -36.38 3.38
C ALA A 785 22.17 -35.11 3.22
N SER A 786 21.66 -34.86 2.00
CA SER A 786 20.78 -33.71 1.75
C SER A 786 19.51 -33.78 2.58
N LEU A 787 18.86 -34.95 2.63
CA LEU A 787 17.63 -35.12 3.40
C LEU A 787 17.89 -35.03 4.89
N ARG A 788 18.98 -35.62 5.39
CA ARG A 788 19.39 -35.51 6.79
C ARG A 788 19.54 -34.06 7.22
N GLN A 789 20.18 -33.23 6.39
CA GLN A 789 20.32 -31.81 6.72
C GLN A 789 19.01 -31.05 6.58
N ALA A 790 18.19 -31.33 5.56
CA ALA A 790 16.86 -30.73 5.41
C ALA A 790 15.90 -31.07 6.57
N LEU A 791 16.05 -32.23 7.23
CA LEU A 791 15.26 -32.58 8.42
C LEU A 791 15.43 -31.62 9.59
N HIS A 792 16.52 -30.84 9.65
CA HIS A 792 16.70 -29.81 10.68
C HIS A 792 15.74 -28.63 10.51
N LEU A 793 15.07 -28.49 9.36
CA LEU A 793 13.97 -27.55 9.18
C LEU A 793 12.70 -28.00 9.91
N VAL A 794 12.56 -29.31 10.18
CA VAL A 794 11.40 -29.84 10.91
C VAL A 794 11.62 -29.61 12.41
N PRO A 795 10.68 -28.93 13.10
CA PRO A 795 10.76 -28.71 14.54
C PRO A 795 10.95 -30.01 15.32
N GLU A 796 11.49 -29.89 16.53
CA GLU A 796 11.64 -31.04 17.41
C GLU A 796 10.27 -31.58 17.82
N GLY A 797 10.03 -32.88 17.60
CA GLY A 797 8.75 -33.52 17.88
C GLY A 797 8.47 -34.74 16.99
N PRO A 798 7.28 -35.34 17.14
CA PRO A 798 6.86 -36.46 16.30
C PRO A 798 6.56 -36.00 14.88
N VAL A 799 6.94 -36.83 13.92
CA VAL A 799 6.83 -36.56 12.48
C VAL A 799 5.99 -37.65 11.82
N VAL A 800 5.03 -37.25 10.99
CA VAL A 800 4.25 -38.17 10.16
C VAL A 800 5.00 -38.44 8.87
N VAL A 801 5.07 -39.71 8.47
CA VAL A 801 5.67 -40.08 7.18
C VAL A 801 4.61 -40.75 6.32
N LEU A 802 4.29 -40.11 5.20
CA LEU A 802 3.40 -40.66 4.19
C LEU A 802 4.17 -41.63 3.30
N CYS A 803 3.87 -42.92 3.46
CA CYS A 803 4.56 -44.01 2.78
C CYS A 803 3.67 -44.66 1.71
N PRO A 804 4.24 -45.40 0.75
CA PRO A 804 3.47 -46.29 -0.12
C PRO A 804 2.73 -47.38 0.67
N PRO A 805 1.84 -48.18 0.04
CA PRO A 805 1.14 -49.27 0.71
C PRO A 805 2.13 -50.27 1.37
N LEU A 806 1.71 -50.93 2.45
CA LEU A 806 2.55 -51.78 3.33
C LEU A 806 3.43 -52.84 2.62
N ALA A 807 3.10 -53.23 1.39
CA ALA A 807 3.89 -54.16 0.58
C ALA A 807 5.14 -53.54 -0.08
N ALA A 808 5.28 -52.21 -0.06
CA ALA A 808 6.35 -51.46 -0.72
C ALA A 808 7.33 -50.83 0.29
N ARG A 809 8.57 -50.60 -0.15
CA ARG A 809 9.62 -50.00 0.69
C ARG A 809 9.40 -48.49 0.83
N CYS A 810 9.56 -47.96 2.05
CA CYS A 810 9.51 -46.52 2.35
C CYS A 810 10.89 -46.02 2.84
N PRO A 811 11.77 -45.50 1.95
CA PRO A 811 13.13 -45.07 2.29
C PRO A 811 13.20 -44.01 3.39
N THR A 812 12.19 -43.14 3.49
CA THR A 812 12.15 -42.08 4.50
C THR A 812 12.11 -42.62 5.93
N LEU A 813 11.46 -43.78 6.16
CA LEU A 813 11.43 -44.42 7.49
C LEU A 813 12.81 -44.92 7.91
N ASP A 814 13.56 -45.52 6.98
CA ASP A 814 14.92 -46.02 7.23
C ASP A 814 15.83 -44.86 7.70
N LEU A 815 15.70 -43.70 7.04
CA LEU A 815 16.46 -42.48 7.36
C LEU A 815 16.11 -41.92 8.74
N LEU A 816 14.82 -41.75 9.04
CA LEU A 816 14.39 -41.17 10.32
C LEU A 816 14.69 -42.05 11.52
N ALA A 817 14.66 -43.37 11.34
CA ALA A 817 15.06 -44.32 12.37
C ALA A 817 16.55 -44.16 12.76
N ALA A 818 17.42 -43.81 11.80
CA ALA A 818 18.84 -43.54 12.06
C ALA A 818 19.07 -42.23 12.84
N GLU A 819 18.20 -41.23 12.64
CA GLU A 819 18.25 -39.93 13.34
C GLU A 819 17.56 -39.96 14.73
N GLY A 820 16.90 -41.06 15.09
CA GLY A 820 16.25 -41.20 16.41
C GLY A 820 14.99 -40.37 16.59
N ARG A 821 14.33 -39.93 15.49
CA ARG A 821 13.08 -39.17 15.55
C ARG A 821 11.88 -40.07 15.90
N THR A 822 10.89 -39.52 16.59
CA THR A 822 9.60 -40.21 16.82
C THR A 822 8.78 -40.16 15.54
N VAL A 823 8.48 -41.31 14.96
CA VAL A 823 7.82 -41.40 13.65
C VAL A 823 6.43 -42.01 13.75
N VAL A 824 5.45 -41.33 13.15
CA VAL A 824 4.11 -41.87 12.90
C VAL A 824 4.06 -42.34 11.45
N HIS A 825 4.08 -43.66 11.26
CA HIS A 825 4.02 -44.27 9.94
C HIS A 825 2.59 -44.25 9.39
N LEU A 826 2.39 -43.59 8.25
CA LEU A 826 1.11 -43.50 7.56
C LEU A 826 1.19 -44.20 6.18
N PRO A 827 0.87 -45.50 6.09
CA PRO A 827 0.88 -46.22 4.82
C PRO A 827 -0.29 -45.80 3.93
N ALA A 828 -0.04 -45.69 2.62
CA ALA A 828 -1.08 -45.33 1.66
C ALA A 828 -2.17 -46.41 1.56
N CYS A 829 -3.42 -45.96 1.37
CA CYS A 829 -4.56 -46.84 1.14
C CYS A 829 -4.48 -47.56 -0.21
N GLU A 830 -5.10 -48.73 -0.29
CA GLU A 830 -5.29 -49.46 -1.56
C GLU A 830 -6.53 -48.92 -2.29
N GLY A 831 -6.36 -48.39 -3.50
CA GLY A 831 -7.45 -47.90 -4.36
C GLY A 831 -7.60 -46.37 -4.41
N PRO A 832 -8.66 -45.85 -5.05
CA PRO A 832 -8.94 -44.41 -5.12
C PRO A 832 -9.31 -43.81 -3.75
N PRO A 833 -9.31 -42.46 -3.62
CA PRO A 833 -9.77 -41.79 -2.40
C PRO A 833 -11.17 -42.26 -2.00
N SER A 834 -11.38 -42.48 -0.70
CA SER A 834 -12.65 -42.98 -0.17
C SER A 834 -12.81 -42.66 1.31
N SER A 835 -14.06 -42.57 1.78
CA SER A 835 -14.37 -42.34 3.20
C SER A 835 -13.75 -43.38 4.13
N ALA A 836 -13.60 -44.63 3.68
CA ALA A 836 -12.90 -45.68 4.43
C ALA A 836 -11.40 -45.39 4.58
N CYS A 837 -10.77 -44.78 3.58
CA CYS A 837 -9.39 -44.33 3.66
C CYS A 837 -9.26 -43.11 4.60
N ASP A 838 -10.15 -42.13 4.47
CA ASP A 838 -10.16 -40.94 5.35
C ASP A 838 -10.23 -41.34 6.83
N ARG A 839 -11.13 -42.27 7.19
CA ARG A 839 -11.24 -42.81 8.56
C ARG A 839 -9.92 -43.42 9.03
N LYS A 840 -9.27 -44.25 8.21
CA LYS A 840 -7.97 -44.85 8.55
C LYS A 840 -6.89 -43.81 8.79
N VAL A 841 -6.83 -42.78 7.95
CA VAL A 841 -5.85 -41.69 8.07
C VAL A 841 -6.10 -40.88 9.34
N ARG A 842 -7.36 -40.51 9.59
CA ARG A 842 -7.78 -39.80 10.81
C ARG A 842 -7.38 -40.56 12.07
N THR A 843 -7.71 -41.85 12.14
CA THR A 843 -7.34 -42.71 13.27
C THR A 843 -5.82 -42.81 13.44
N ALA A 844 -5.07 -42.95 12.35
CA ALA A 844 -3.61 -43.04 12.42
C ALA A 844 -2.96 -41.74 12.94
N LEU A 845 -3.46 -40.56 12.56
CA LEU A 845 -2.99 -39.28 13.06
C LEU A 845 -3.27 -39.11 14.56
N LEU A 846 -4.50 -39.41 15.01
CA LEU A 846 -4.89 -39.35 16.42
C LEU A 846 -4.09 -40.32 17.29
N LEU A 847 -3.93 -41.57 16.82
CA LEU A 847 -3.14 -42.58 17.52
C LEU A 847 -1.65 -42.20 17.55
N GLY A 848 -1.14 -41.63 16.46
CA GLY A 848 0.22 -41.11 16.36
C GLY A 848 0.51 -40.05 17.41
N ARG A 849 -0.37 -39.04 17.49
CA ARG A 849 -0.34 -37.99 18.53
C ARG A 849 -0.41 -38.59 19.94
N LYS A 850 -1.33 -39.52 20.19
CA LYS A 850 -1.50 -40.18 21.50
C LYS A 850 -0.26 -40.99 21.91
N THR A 851 0.34 -41.70 20.96
CA THR A 851 1.56 -42.51 21.18
C THR A 851 2.76 -41.61 21.47
N ALA A 852 2.89 -40.51 20.73
CA ALA A 852 3.97 -39.54 20.92
C ALA A 852 3.77 -38.59 22.12
N ARG A 853 2.57 -38.59 22.73
CA ARG A 853 2.16 -37.68 23.83
C ARG A 853 2.40 -36.20 23.54
N SER A 854 2.33 -35.82 22.27
CA SER A 854 2.56 -34.46 21.76
C SER A 854 1.88 -34.31 20.40
N ARG A 855 1.61 -33.07 19.96
CA ARG A 855 1.08 -32.85 18.62
C ARG A 855 2.21 -33.00 17.59
N LEU A 856 1.82 -33.20 16.35
CA LEU A 856 2.70 -33.55 15.24
C LEU A 856 3.37 -32.27 14.72
N SER A 857 4.69 -32.29 14.75
CA SER A 857 5.56 -31.15 14.39
C SER A 857 5.97 -31.13 12.92
N GLY A 858 5.79 -32.24 12.20
CA GLY A 858 6.08 -32.29 10.78
C GLY A 858 5.40 -33.42 10.02
N ILE A 859 5.35 -33.27 8.70
CA ILE A 859 4.83 -34.26 7.76
C ILE A 859 5.87 -34.44 6.65
N ILE A 860 6.24 -35.67 6.32
CA ILE A 860 7.20 -35.96 5.26
C ILE A 860 6.53 -36.83 4.20
N LEU A 861 6.50 -36.36 2.96
CA LEU A 861 5.96 -37.07 1.81
C LEU A 861 7.08 -37.90 1.17
N ASP A 862 7.02 -39.22 1.33
CA ASP A 862 7.99 -40.12 0.69
C ASP A 862 7.86 -40.02 -0.85
N PRO A 863 8.97 -40.15 -1.62
CA PRO A 863 8.92 -40.17 -3.08
C PRO A 863 8.00 -41.24 -3.66
N ALA A 864 7.80 -42.36 -2.94
CA ALA A 864 6.92 -43.45 -3.36
C ALA A 864 5.45 -43.27 -2.93
N ALA A 865 5.11 -42.21 -2.19
CA ALA A 865 3.73 -41.91 -1.84
C ALA A 865 2.87 -41.64 -3.10
N PRO A 866 1.68 -42.25 -3.23
CA PRO A 866 0.85 -42.12 -4.42
C PRO A 866 -0.06 -40.87 -4.36
N TYR A 867 -0.37 -40.28 -5.53
CA TYR A 867 -1.22 -39.08 -5.69
C TYR A 867 -2.54 -39.14 -4.90
N PRO A 868 -3.35 -40.23 -4.96
CA PRO A 868 -4.60 -40.34 -4.19
C PRO A 868 -4.43 -40.11 -2.69
N MET A 869 -3.26 -40.47 -2.15
CA MET A 869 -2.99 -40.32 -0.73
C MET A 869 -2.78 -38.85 -0.34
N GLY A 870 -2.27 -38.02 -1.25
CA GLY A 870 -2.21 -36.57 -1.08
C GLY A 870 -3.62 -35.96 -0.98
N GLN A 871 -4.54 -36.41 -1.85
CA GLN A 871 -5.93 -35.96 -1.84
C GLN A 871 -6.64 -36.31 -0.53
N VAL A 872 -6.47 -37.56 -0.06
CA VAL A 872 -7.02 -38.01 1.22
C VAL A 872 -6.42 -37.20 2.37
N LEU A 873 -5.10 -37.00 2.41
CA LEU A 873 -4.45 -36.23 3.47
C LEU A 873 -4.97 -34.79 3.50
N HIS A 874 -5.11 -34.14 2.34
CA HIS A 874 -5.67 -32.80 2.25
C HIS A 874 -7.10 -32.75 2.78
N HIS A 875 -7.97 -33.64 2.29
CA HIS A 875 -9.36 -33.73 2.70
C HIS A 875 -9.51 -33.94 4.21
N VAL A 876 -8.72 -34.86 4.80
CA VAL A 876 -8.72 -35.11 6.25
C VAL A 876 -8.24 -33.90 7.04
N LEU A 877 -7.20 -33.19 6.59
CA LEU A 877 -6.65 -32.03 7.29
C LEU A 877 -7.42 -30.72 7.05
N LYS A 878 -8.42 -30.71 6.14
CA LYS A 878 -9.41 -29.62 6.04
C LYS A 878 -10.29 -29.55 7.30
N ASP A 879 -10.51 -30.66 7.99
CA ASP A 879 -11.21 -30.68 9.29
C ASP A 879 -10.39 -29.89 10.33
N ARG A 880 -10.90 -28.70 10.68
CA ARG A 880 -10.24 -27.75 11.57
C ARG A 880 -10.10 -28.27 13.00
N LEU A 881 -11.05 -29.07 13.48
CA LEU A 881 -11.03 -29.63 14.84
C LEU A 881 -9.93 -30.69 14.94
N LEU A 882 -9.93 -31.64 13.99
CA LEU A 882 -8.90 -32.65 13.90
C LEU A 882 -7.51 -32.00 13.80
N ARG A 883 -7.36 -31.03 12.90
CA ARG A 883 -6.09 -30.33 12.68
C ARG A 883 -5.55 -29.69 13.97
N GLY A 884 -6.38 -28.95 14.71
CA GLY A 884 -5.97 -28.29 15.96
C GLY A 884 -5.59 -29.28 17.08
N GLU A 885 -6.17 -30.49 17.04
CA GLU A 885 -5.85 -31.56 17.97
C GLU A 885 -4.57 -32.32 17.61
N VAL A 886 -4.27 -32.51 16.32
CA VAL A 886 -3.18 -33.39 15.87
C VAL A 886 -1.92 -32.65 15.43
N LEU A 887 -1.98 -31.41 14.92
CA LEU A 887 -0.81 -30.67 14.43
C LEU A 887 -0.39 -29.57 15.41
N GLU A 888 0.91 -29.31 15.51
CA GLU A 888 1.43 -28.12 16.19
C GLU A 888 1.19 -26.85 15.36
N GLU A 889 1.21 -25.69 16.01
CA GLU A 889 1.12 -24.38 15.33
C GLU A 889 2.33 -24.12 14.44
N ARG A 890 3.52 -24.52 14.92
CA ARG A 890 4.75 -24.54 14.12
C ARG A 890 4.91 -25.90 13.47
N LEU A 891 4.68 -25.96 12.16
CA LEU A 891 4.62 -27.20 11.39
C LEU A 891 5.52 -27.09 10.15
N THR A 892 6.28 -28.15 9.86
CA THR A 892 7.01 -28.26 8.60
C THR A 892 6.58 -29.48 7.80
N VAL A 893 6.23 -29.27 6.53
CA VAL A 893 5.97 -30.33 5.57
C VAL A 893 7.12 -30.41 4.58
N LEU A 894 7.74 -31.58 4.45
CA LEU A 894 8.82 -31.83 3.50
C LEU A 894 8.36 -32.82 2.43
N ALA A 895 8.66 -32.53 1.17
CA ALA A 895 8.47 -33.46 0.08
C ALA A 895 9.71 -33.46 -0.81
N TYR A 896 10.14 -34.63 -1.28
CA TYR A 896 11.31 -34.72 -2.14
C TYR A 896 11.13 -35.77 -3.22
N GLY A 897 11.86 -35.63 -4.32
CA GLY A 897 11.75 -36.55 -5.44
C GLY A 897 12.66 -36.19 -6.61
N THR A 898 12.78 -37.11 -7.56
CA THR A 898 13.65 -36.97 -8.75
C THR A 898 12.85 -36.92 -10.06
N HIS A 899 11.53 -37.06 -9.98
CA HIS A 899 10.56 -37.03 -11.08
C HIS A 899 9.36 -36.18 -10.65
N ASP A 900 8.42 -35.92 -11.56
CA ASP A 900 7.23 -35.08 -11.39
C ASP A 900 6.77 -34.85 -9.94
N MET A 901 7.04 -33.63 -9.45
CA MET A 901 6.65 -33.15 -8.11
C MET A 901 5.40 -32.27 -8.14
N THR A 902 4.72 -32.17 -9.29
CA THR A 902 3.64 -31.21 -9.52
C THR A 902 2.53 -31.32 -8.48
N TRP A 903 2.01 -32.53 -8.24
CA TRP A 903 0.94 -32.71 -7.26
C TRP A 903 1.37 -32.49 -5.82
N ARG A 904 2.64 -32.81 -5.48
CA ARG A 904 3.18 -32.55 -4.15
C ARG A 904 3.30 -31.05 -3.90
N ARG A 905 3.69 -30.31 -4.94
CA ARG A 905 3.73 -28.85 -4.89
C ARG A 905 2.32 -28.27 -4.75
N ALA A 906 1.39 -28.71 -5.59
CA ALA A 906 -0.01 -28.30 -5.49
C ALA A 906 -0.58 -28.59 -4.10
N LEU A 907 -0.25 -29.74 -3.49
CA LEU A 907 -0.64 -30.06 -2.12
C LEU A 907 -0.09 -29.07 -1.09
N LEU A 908 1.18 -28.70 -1.17
CA LEU A 908 1.80 -27.72 -0.27
C LEU A 908 1.19 -26.32 -0.45
N GLU A 909 0.91 -25.91 -1.69
CA GLU A 909 0.21 -24.66 -1.98
C GLU A 909 -1.25 -24.70 -1.47
N ARG A 910 -1.94 -25.83 -1.57
CA ARG A 910 -3.26 -26.02 -0.95
C ARG A 910 -3.20 -25.96 0.57
N PHE A 911 -2.15 -26.49 1.20
CA PHE A 911 -1.93 -26.36 2.64
C PHE A 911 -1.74 -24.90 3.08
N GLN A 912 -1.08 -24.08 2.27
CA GLN A 912 -1.01 -22.65 2.49
C GLN A 912 -2.39 -21.97 2.43
N MET A 913 -3.35 -22.54 1.71
CA MET A 913 -4.73 -22.03 1.61
C MET A 913 -5.72 -22.70 2.58
N SER A 914 -5.34 -23.81 3.23
CA SER A 914 -6.27 -24.61 4.05
C SER A 914 -5.79 -24.82 5.47
N LEU A 915 -4.49 -25.03 5.71
CA LEU A 915 -3.91 -25.23 7.05
C LEU A 915 -3.63 -23.89 7.75
N VAL A 916 -2.84 -23.03 7.11
CA VAL A 916 -2.43 -21.72 7.63
C VAL A 916 -2.54 -20.68 6.52
N ILE A 917 -3.72 -20.06 6.45
CA ILE A 917 -4.13 -19.09 5.41
C ILE A 917 -3.39 -17.76 5.56
N TYR A 918 -2.92 -17.45 6.77
CA TYR A 918 -2.26 -16.19 7.08
C TYR A 918 -0.78 -16.39 7.42
N SER A 919 0.05 -15.42 7.06
CA SER A 919 1.48 -15.37 7.37
C SER A 919 1.74 -15.52 8.89
N PRO A 920 2.80 -16.24 9.30
CA PRO A 920 3.81 -16.89 8.46
C PRO A 920 3.40 -18.30 7.99
N GLY A 921 3.42 -18.52 6.68
CA GLY A 921 3.09 -19.79 6.03
C GLY A 921 3.82 -19.91 4.68
N TYR A 922 5.09 -20.30 4.69
CA TYR A 922 5.96 -20.26 3.51
C TYR A 922 5.97 -21.58 2.75
N VAL A 923 5.95 -21.52 1.41
CA VAL A 923 6.24 -22.63 0.49
C VAL A 923 7.53 -22.33 -0.26
N ALA A 924 8.50 -23.24 -0.21
CA ALA A 924 9.77 -23.13 -0.94
C ALA A 924 9.98 -24.31 -1.91
N ASP A 925 10.49 -24.01 -3.10
CA ASP A 925 10.88 -25.00 -4.13
C ASP A 925 12.39 -24.90 -4.42
N VAL A 926 13.10 -26.00 -4.21
CA VAL A 926 14.57 -26.07 -4.30
C VAL A 926 14.99 -27.22 -5.20
N ILE A 927 15.95 -26.96 -6.09
CA ILE A 927 16.69 -27.99 -6.81
C ILE A 927 18.07 -28.15 -6.19
N LEU A 928 18.34 -29.36 -5.71
CA LEU A 928 19.67 -29.78 -5.27
C LEU A 928 20.36 -30.51 -6.41
N GLN A 929 21.54 -30.06 -6.80
CA GLN A 929 22.25 -30.61 -7.96
C GLN A 929 23.75 -30.79 -7.71
N ASP A 930 24.27 -31.92 -8.18
CA ASP A 930 25.71 -32.15 -8.37
C ASP A 930 25.96 -32.03 -9.88
N VAL A 931 26.64 -30.96 -10.29
CA VAL A 931 26.78 -30.56 -11.70
C VAL A 931 27.34 -31.72 -12.53
N GLY A 932 26.52 -32.25 -13.44
CA GLY A 932 26.85 -33.38 -14.31
C GLY A 932 26.72 -34.78 -13.70
N LYS A 933 26.26 -34.92 -12.44
CA LYS A 933 26.10 -36.21 -11.73
C LYS A 933 24.67 -36.56 -11.33
N GLY A 934 23.82 -35.57 -11.03
CA GLY A 934 22.40 -35.81 -10.77
C GLY A 934 21.70 -34.70 -10.00
N ARG A 935 20.37 -34.81 -9.89
CA ARG A 935 19.49 -33.80 -9.25
C ARG A 935 18.45 -34.41 -8.31
N LEU A 936 17.98 -33.60 -7.37
CA LEU A 936 16.89 -33.88 -6.43
C LEU A 936 16.08 -32.61 -6.21
N GLN A 937 14.76 -32.68 -6.35
CA GLN A 937 13.87 -31.58 -5.99
C GLN A 937 13.43 -31.75 -4.53
N LEU A 938 13.47 -30.65 -3.77
CA LEU A 938 13.03 -30.55 -2.39
C LEU A 938 11.98 -29.43 -2.30
N LEU A 939 10.81 -29.78 -1.79
CA LEU A 939 9.74 -28.85 -1.46
C LEU A 939 9.61 -28.75 0.06
N VAL A 940 9.48 -27.53 0.56
CA VAL A 940 9.34 -27.24 1.98
C VAL A 940 8.11 -26.37 2.16
N TYR A 941 7.24 -26.73 3.09
CA TYR A 941 6.21 -25.83 3.60
C TYR A 941 6.45 -25.63 5.09
N GLY A 942 6.52 -24.38 5.54
CA GLY A 942 6.74 -24.00 6.94
C GLY A 942 5.65 -23.06 7.42
N ALA A 943 4.89 -23.49 8.43
CA ALA A 943 3.85 -22.69 9.06
C ALA A 943 4.27 -22.27 10.48
N GLY A 944 3.88 -21.07 10.91
CA GLY A 944 4.12 -20.58 12.27
C GLY A 944 5.58 -20.25 12.58
N GLU A 945 6.39 -19.95 11.57
CA GLU A 945 7.84 -19.74 11.67
C GLU A 945 8.21 -18.32 11.21
N GLU A 946 8.34 -17.37 12.15
CA GLU A 946 8.68 -15.97 11.83
C GLU A 946 10.07 -15.79 11.21
N ARG A 947 11.02 -16.69 11.49
CA ARG A 947 12.40 -16.64 10.98
C ARG A 947 12.68 -17.67 9.88
N PHE A 948 11.66 -17.98 9.08
CA PHE A 948 11.73 -19.03 8.07
C PHE A 948 12.93 -18.89 7.13
N TYR A 949 13.10 -17.74 6.48
CA TYR A 949 14.22 -17.51 5.53
C TYR A 949 15.60 -17.72 6.16
N ALA A 950 15.81 -17.21 7.38
CA ALA A 950 17.08 -17.37 8.08
C ALA A 950 17.41 -18.84 8.37
N HIS A 951 16.44 -19.60 8.87
CA HIS A 951 16.59 -21.04 9.13
C HIS A 951 16.73 -21.84 7.82
N PHE A 952 15.96 -21.48 6.80
CA PHE A 952 15.97 -22.09 5.47
C PHE A 952 17.33 -21.95 4.78
N VAL A 953 17.87 -20.73 4.69
CA VAL A 953 19.19 -20.47 4.08
C VAL A 953 20.30 -21.16 4.87
N ALA A 954 20.23 -21.14 6.20
CA ALA A 954 21.20 -21.86 7.04
C ALA A 954 21.15 -23.38 6.81
N ALA A 955 19.96 -23.96 6.63
CA ALA A 955 19.81 -25.38 6.32
C ALA A 955 20.33 -25.72 4.92
N MET A 956 20.04 -24.90 3.91
CA MET A 956 20.54 -25.11 2.55
C MET A 956 22.06 -25.03 2.49
N GLY A 957 22.69 -24.07 3.20
CA GLY A 957 24.15 -24.01 3.30
C GLY A 957 24.79 -25.27 3.93
N LYS A 958 24.14 -25.87 4.94
CA LYS A 958 24.58 -27.16 5.51
C LYS A 958 24.41 -28.32 4.52
N VAL A 959 23.29 -28.35 3.78
CA VAL A 959 23.03 -29.34 2.73
C VAL A 959 24.15 -29.29 1.67
N GLU A 960 24.49 -28.10 1.18
CA GLU A 960 25.57 -27.92 0.20
C GLU A 960 26.91 -28.40 0.74
N GLN A 961 27.25 -28.02 1.97
CA GLN A 961 28.51 -28.38 2.61
C GLN A 961 28.66 -29.89 2.83
N GLU A 962 27.61 -30.58 3.31
CA GLU A 962 27.70 -31.99 3.68
C GLU A 962 27.43 -32.96 2.53
N ALA A 963 26.48 -32.63 1.65
CA ALA A 963 26.13 -33.50 0.52
C ALA A 963 27.02 -33.24 -0.71
N GLY A 964 27.80 -32.15 -0.73
CA GLY A 964 28.62 -31.78 -1.88
C GLY A 964 27.81 -31.40 -3.11
N VAL A 965 26.62 -30.82 -2.89
CA VAL A 965 25.67 -30.37 -3.92
C VAL A 965 25.60 -28.84 -3.92
N THR A 966 24.95 -28.29 -4.94
CA THR A 966 24.54 -26.88 -4.99
C THR A 966 23.03 -26.81 -4.85
N SER A 967 22.53 -25.79 -4.15
CA SER A 967 21.11 -25.51 -4.01
C SER A 967 20.69 -24.35 -4.91
N GLU A 968 19.70 -24.61 -5.76
CA GLU A 968 19.06 -23.61 -6.62
C GLU A 968 17.63 -23.41 -6.10
N VAL A 969 17.43 -22.34 -5.33
CA VAL A 969 16.12 -21.96 -4.81
C VAL A 969 15.34 -21.26 -5.93
N ARG A 970 14.22 -21.85 -6.34
CA ARG A 970 13.38 -21.34 -7.43
C ARG A 970 12.41 -20.27 -6.95
N MET A 971 11.79 -20.53 -5.80
CA MET A 971 10.83 -19.62 -5.19
C MET A 971 10.69 -19.91 -3.70
N VAL A 972 10.35 -18.85 -2.95
CA VAL A 972 9.78 -18.92 -1.62
C VAL A 972 8.57 -17.98 -1.61
N ARG A 973 7.40 -18.47 -1.22
CA ARG A 973 6.15 -17.71 -1.22
C ARG A 973 5.47 -17.79 0.14
N ASP A 974 5.05 -16.68 0.70
CA ASP A 974 4.29 -16.65 1.96
C ASP A 974 2.77 -16.79 1.75
N ALA A 975 2.06 -17.06 2.85
CA ALA A 975 0.61 -17.05 2.94
C ALA A 975 0.05 -15.61 2.98
N HIS A 976 -1.27 -15.44 3.11
CA HIS A 976 -1.87 -14.10 3.10
C HIS A 976 -1.36 -13.26 4.26
N ASN A 977 -1.03 -12.01 3.98
CA ASN A 977 -0.61 -11.09 5.03
C ASN A 977 -1.71 -10.94 6.09
N THR A 978 -1.31 -11.05 7.36
CA THR A 978 -2.23 -10.98 8.51
C THR A 978 -2.47 -9.53 8.88
N TYR A 979 -3.73 -9.12 8.97
CA TYR A 979 -4.10 -7.83 9.55
C TYR A 979 -3.70 -7.79 11.04
N LYS A 980 -3.04 -6.71 11.47
CA LYS A 980 -2.66 -6.46 12.88
C LYS A 980 -3.59 -5.40 13.47
N ALA A 981 -4.61 -5.83 14.20
CA ALA A 981 -5.62 -4.95 14.80
C ALA A 981 -5.03 -3.98 15.85
N GLU A 982 -4.05 -4.43 16.63
CA GLU A 982 -3.35 -3.63 17.65
C GLU A 982 -1.94 -3.26 17.17
N PHE A 983 -1.87 -2.47 16.10
CA PHE A 983 -0.60 -1.97 15.60
C PHE A 983 -0.14 -0.72 16.39
N SER A 984 1.09 -0.78 16.92
CA SER A 984 1.80 0.37 17.46
C SER A 984 3.12 0.51 16.70
N PRO A 985 3.39 1.66 16.08
CA PRO A 985 4.61 1.84 15.33
C PRO A 985 5.84 1.78 16.25
N SER A 986 6.92 1.18 15.78
CA SER A 986 8.16 1.10 16.56
C SER A 986 8.84 2.46 16.72
N LEU A 987 8.57 3.38 15.77
CA LEU A 987 9.07 4.73 15.75
C LEU A 987 7.97 5.70 15.28
N ILE A 988 7.94 6.89 15.85
CA ILE A 988 7.20 8.02 15.28
C ILE A 988 8.21 9.15 15.16
N ALA A 989 8.54 9.52 13.92
CA ALA A 989 9.54 10.54 13.67
C ALA A 989 9.01 11.91 14.08
N LYS A 990 9.91 12.79 14.51
CA LYS A 990 9.62 14.19 14.80
C LYS A 990 10.25 15.05 13.73
N SER A 991 9.68 16.24 13.53
CA SER A 991 10.29 17.23 12.65
C SER A 991 11.71 17.63 13.05
N THR A 992 12.09 17.43 14.33
CA THR A 992 13.45 17.66 14.85
C THR A 992 14.45 16.56 14.53
N ASP A 993 13.99 15.40 14.09
CA ASP A 993 14.87 14.26 13.76
C ASP A 993 15.55 14.46 12.40
N PHE A 994 15.11 15.45 11.62
CA PHE A 994 15.66 15.82 10.33
C PHE A 994 16.39 17.17 10.42
N GLU A 995 17.53 17.29 9.73
CA GLU A 995 18.28 18.54 9.68
C GLU A 995 17.53 19.59 8.84
N ARG A 996 17.04 20.66 9.48
CA ARG A 996 16.26 21.72 8.81
C ARG A 996 17.03 23.02 8.58
N ALA A 997 18.12 23.25 9.30
CA ALA A 997 18.80 24.56 9.29
C ALA A 997 19.27 25.00 7.88
N PRO A 998 19.95 24.15 7.07
CA PRO A 998 20.35 24.53 5.72
C PRO A 998 19.15 24.86 4.82
N ALA A 999 18.08 24.08 4.94
CA ALA A 999 16.84 24.25 4.19
C ALA A 999 16.10 25.53 4.59
N GLU A 1000 16.07 25.87 5.88
CA GLU A 1000 15.49 27.11 6.38
C GLU A 1000 16.30 28.35 5.98
N ASP A 1001 17.63 28.28 6.04
CA ASP A 1001 18.49 29.37 5.60
C ASP A 1001 18.30 29.63 4.10
N GLN A 1002 18.20 28.57 3.30
CA GLN A 1002 17.84 28.69 1.89
C GLN A 1002 16.46 29.30 1.71
N TRP A 1003 15.44 28.78 2.42
CA TRP A 1003 14.07 29.29 2.35
C TRP A 1003 14.00 30.80 2.59
N ARG A 1004 14.74 31.31 3.57
CA ARG A 1004 14.79 32.74 3.91
C ARG A 1004 15.55 33.58 2.88
N SER A 1005 16.43 32.96 2.09
CA SER A 1005 17.26 33.64 1.08
C SER A 1005 16.55 33.88 -0.25
N GLN A 1006 15.45 33.17 -0.52
CA GLN A 1006 14.77 33.20 -1.81
C GLN A 1006 14.17 34.57 -2.13
N ARG A 1007 14.24 34.92 -3.41
CA ARG A 1007 13.70 36.17 -3.97
C ARG A 1007 13.07 35.90 -5.32
N PRO A 1008 11.74 35.69 -5.38
CA PRO A 1008 11.03 35.56 -6.64
C PRO A 1008 10.95 36.90 -7.38
N LEU A 1009 11.27 36.84 -8.66
CA LEU A 1009 11.34 37.95 -9.61
C LEU A 1009 10.27 37.87 -10.71
N GLY A 1010 9.56 36.74 -10.85
CA GLY A 1010 8.40 36.63 -11.72
C GLY A 1010 7.88 35.21 -11.85
N ARG A 1011 6.78 35.06 -12.60
CA ARG A 1011 6.14 33.77 -12.89
C ARG A 1011 6.41 33.39 -14.34
N GLN A 1012 6.82 32.16 -14.56
CA GLN A 1012 6.89 31.52 -15.86
C GLN A 1012 5.88 30.38 -15.92
N SER A 1013 5.13 30.31 -17.02
CA SER A 1013 4.19 29.23 -17.28
C SER A 1013 4.41 28.68 -18.68
N ILE A 1014 4.48 27.36 -18.78
CA ILE A 1014 4.66 26.60 -20.02
C ILE A 1014 3.34 25.92 -20.34
N PHE A 1015 2.60 26.49 -21.28
CA PHE A 1015 1.34 25.92 -21.75
C PHE A 1015 1.63 24.98 -22.93
N GLN A 1016 1.11 23.76 -22.88
CA GLN A 1016 1.19 22.80 -23.97
C GLN A 1016 -0.24 22.49 -24.44
N PHE A 1017 -0.59 22.97 -25.62
CA PHE A 1017 -1.90 22.78 -26.23
C PHE A 1017 -1.82 21.75 -27.35
N GLY A 1018 -2.84 20.92 -27.44
CA GLY A 1018 -3.04 19.94 -28.51
C GLY A 1018 -4.49 19.93 -28.98
N GLU A 1019 -4.78 19.14 -29.99
CA GLU A 1019 -6.13 19.03 -30.54
C GLU A 1019 -7.12 18.34 -29.59
N LYS A 1020 -8.36 18.80 -29.61
CA LYS A 1020 -9.46 18.18 -28.84
C LYS A 1020 -9.81 16.79 -29.36
N LEU A 1021 -9.69 15.78 -28.50
CA LEU A 1021 -10.12 14.40 -28.81
C LEU A 1021 -11.64 14.22 -28.65
N HIS A 1022 -12.38 14.08 -29.76
CA HIS A 1022 -13.80 13.75 -29.72
C HIS A 1022 -14.05 12.23 -29.49
N ARG A 1023 -14.51 11.86 -28.28
CA ARG A 1023 -14.74 10.47 -27.79
C ARG A 1023 -15.66 9.55 -28.63
N SER A 1024 -16.22 9.99 -29.78
CA SER A 1024 -17.23 9.23 -30.53
C SER A 1024 -17.04 9.16 -32.05
N GLN A 1025 -15.89 9.59 -32.60
CA GLN A 1025 -15.58 9.45 -34.03
C GLN A 1025 -14.16 8.90 -34.25
N PRO A 1026 -13.93 8.10 -35.32
CA PRO A 1026 -12.58 7.67 -35.68
C PRO A 1026 -11.71 8.90 -36.00
N PRO A 1027 -10.38 8.83 -35.78
CA PRO A 1027 -9.49 9.98 -35.98
C PRO A 1027 -9.56 10.44 -37.44
N LEU A 1028 -10.19 11.58 -37.67
CA LEU A 1028 -10.06 12.36 -38.90
C LEU A 1028 -8.77 13.19 -38.80
N PRO A 1029 -8.08 13.49 -39.91
CA PRO A 1029 -6.83 14.24 -39.86
C PRO A 1029 -7.01 15.66 -39.30
N PHE A 1030 -6.38 15.86 -38.14
CA PHE A 1030 -5.79 17.03 -37.49
C PHE A 1030 -6.40 18.44 -37.74
N PHE A 1031 -6.42 18.94 -38.98
CA PHE A 1031 -7.14 20.16 -39.34
C PHE A 1031 -7.84 19.93 -40.68
N SER A 1032 -9.08 20.44 -40.83
CA SER A 1032 -9.67 20.55 -42.17
C SER A 1032 -8.92 21.56 -43.05
N ASP A 1033 -8.20 22.52 -42.43
CA ASP A 1033 -7.14 23.38 -42.99
C ASP A 1033 -6.20 23.86 -41.83
N PRO A 1034 -4.88 23.60 -41.86
CA PRO A 1034 -3.97 24.08 -40.81
C PRO A 1034 -3.93 25.62 -40.77
N PRO A 1035 -3.78 26.25 -39.59
CA PRO A 1035 -3.79 27.69 -39.47
C PRO A 1035 -2.63 28.31 -40.24
N THR A 1036 -2.88 29.40 -40.97
CA THR A 1036 -1.80 30.12 -41.63
C THR A 1036 -0.93 30.85 -40.61
N VAL A 1037 0.36 31.08 -40.89
CA VAL A 1037 1.25 31.89 -40.04
C VAL A 1037 0.62 33.26 -39.70
N THR A 1038 -0.07 33.87 -40.66
CA THR A 1038 -0.81 35.14 -40.47
C THR A 1038 -1.93 34.99 -39.44
N GLU A 1039 -2.69 33.90 -39.49
CA GLU A 1039 -3.78 33.64 -38.56
C GLU A 1039 -3.25 33.39 -37.13
N LEU A 1040 -2.18 32.60 -36.99
CA LEU A 1040 -1.51 32.38 -35.70
C LEU A 1040 -1.01 33.70 -35.12
N PHE A 1041 -0.38 34.53 -35.95
CA PHE A 1041 0.10 35.85 -35.56
C PHE A 1041 -1.02 36.76 -35.06
N GLU A 1042 -2.12 36.87 -35.80
CA GLU A 1042 -3.28 37.70 -35.41
C GLU A 1042 -3.98 37.18 -34.15
N LYS A 1043 -4.22 35.87 -34.04
CA LYS A 1043 -4.87 35.26 -32.87
C LYS A 1043 -4.00 35.42 -31.63
N PHE A 1044 -2.71 35.12 -31.71
CA PHE A 1044 -1.79 35.25 -30.58
C PHE A 1044 -1.60 36.72 -30.17
N GLY A 1045 -1.53 37.65 -31.14
CA GLY A 1045 -1.52 39.09 -30.87
C GLY A 1045 -2.72 39.56 -30.04
N LYS A 1046 -3.94 39.12 -30.40
CA LYS A 1046 -5.17 39.39 -29.63
C LYS A 1046 -5.13 38.79 -28.23
N VAL A 1047 -4.62 37.57 -28.09
CA VAL A 1047 -4.46 36.92 -26.78
C VAL A 1047 -3.52 37.74 -25.88
N LEU A 1048 -2.37 38.18 -26.40
CA LEU A 1048 -1.41 38.99 -25.66
C LEU A 1048 -1.97 40.38 -25.32
N GLN A 1049 -2.62 41.05 -26.28
CA GLN A 1049 -3.27 42.35 -26.06
C GLN A 1049 -4.31 42.26 -24.95
N TRP A 1050 -5.14 41.21 -24.98
CA TRP A 1050 -6.14 40.99 -23.94
C TRP A 1050 -5.48 40.65 -22.61
N THR A 1051 -4.45 39.80 -22.60
CA THR A 1051 -3.75 39.38 -21.37
C THR A 1051 -3.10 40.57 -20.66
N LEU A 1052 -2.34 41.38 -21.40
CA LEU A 1052 -1.49 42.44 -20.84
C LEU A 1052 -2.20 43.80 -20.71
N ASP A 1053 -3.42 43.94 -21.24
CA ASP A 1053 -4.15 45.21 -21.34
C ASP A 1053 -3.35 46.33 -22.06
N ASP A 1054 -2.46 45.94 -22.96
CA ASP A 1054 -1.57 46.86 -23.71
C ASP A 1054 -1.84 46.80 -25.22
N PRO A 1055 -2.40 47.87 -25.82
CA PRO A 1055 -2.66 47.93 -27.25
C PRO A 1055 -1.40 48.01 -28.13
N GLN A 1056 -0.21 48.28 -27.56
CA GLN A 1056 1.05 48.32 -28.29
C GLN A 1056 1.77 46.96 -28.32
N CYS A 1057 1.23 45.94 -27.65
CA CYS A 1057 1.88 44.63 -27.57
C CYS A 1057 2.03 43.94 -28.95
N GLU A 1058 1.08 44.15 -29.88
CA GLU A 1058 1.20 43.64 -31.26
C GLU A 1058 2.44 44.18 -31.99
N GLU A 1059 2.90 45.39 -31.68
CA GLU A 1059 4.08 45.99 -32.31
C GLU A 1059 5.38 45.26 -31.93
N SER A 1060 5.38 44.56 -30.79
CA SER A 1060 6.50 43.75 -30.29
C SER A 1060 6.55 42.34 -30.85
N LEU A 1061 5.45 41.84 -31.45
CA LEU A 1061 5.36 40.47 -31.93
C LEU A 1061 6.15 40.28 -33.24
N ARG A 1062 6.93 39.21 -33.33
CA ARG A 1062 7.71 38.82 -34.50
C ARG A 1062 7.49 37.33 -34.81
N ALA A 1063 7.42 36.99 -36.09
CA ALA A 1063 7.30 35.61 -36.57
C ALA A 1063 8.60 35.14 -37.23
N TYR A 1064 8.94 33.88 -37.00
CA TYR A 1064 10.06 33.17 -37.60
C TYR A 1064 9.54 31.86 -38.19
N ASP A 1065 9.48 31.78 -39.51
CA ASP A 1065 8.94 30.67 -40.32
C ASP A 1065 10.03 29.89 -41.08
N ASP A 1066 11.30 30.08 -40.70
CA ASP A 1066 12.48 29.45 -41.30
C ASP A 1066 13.08 28.32 -40.43
N VAL A 1067 12.28 27.76 -39.51
CA VAL A 1067 12.68 26.71 -38.57
C VAL A 1067 11.69 25.55 -38.61
N GLY A 1068 12.10 24.43 -39.22
CA GLY A 1068 11.25 23.24 -39.35
C GLY A 1068 10.04 23.44 -40.26
N ASP A 1069 8.98 22.68 -39.99
CA ASP A 1069 7.70 22.76 -40.71
C ASP A 1069 6.72 23.76 -40.08
N GLY A 1070 7.05 24.30 -38.89
CA GLY A 1070 6.17 25.14 -38.08
C GLY A 1070 6.56 26.62 -38.02
N VAL A 1071 6.18 27.30 -36.93
CA VAL A 1071 6.50 28.72 -36.72
C VAL A 1071 6.83 29.02 -35.25
N VAL A 1072 7.78 29.91 -35.03
CA VAL A 1072 8.07 30.50 -33.71
C VAL A 1072 7.64 31.95 -33.68
N LEU A 1073 6.75 32.32 -32.76
CA LEU A 1073 6.35 33.71 -32.52
C LEU A 1073 6.96 34.21 -31.21
N VAL A 1074 7.59 35.39 -31.26
CA VAL A 1074 8.26 35.99 -30.10
C VAL A 1074 7.68 37.38 -29.83
N ALA A 1075 7.27 37.62 -28.58
CA ALA A 1075 6.89 38.93 -28.07
C ALA A 1075 7.73 39.29 -26.84
N LEU A 1076 8.28 40.51 -26.83
CA LEU A 1076 9.05 41.05 -25.71
C LEU A 1076 8.50 42.42 -25.30
N TRP A 1077 8.28 42.62 -24.01
CA TRP A 1077 7.84 43.90 -23.46
C TRP A 1077 8.55 44.17 -22.12
N SER A 1078 8.32 45.35 -21.57
CA SER A 1078 8.92 45.80 -20.31
C SER A 1078 8.62 44.90 -19.10
N GLY A 1079 7.55 44.11 -19.17
CA GLY A 1079 7.05 43.29 -18.06
C GLY A 1079 7.19 41.79 -18.28
N GLY A 1080 7.79 41.32 -19.38
CA GLY A 1080 7.84 39.88 -19.65
C GLY A 1080 8.26 39.47 -21.06
N THR A 1081 8.14 38.17 -21.32
CA THR A 1081 8.47 37.52 -22.59
C THR A 1081 7.43 36.46 -22.92
N ALA A 1082 7.02 36.31 -24.17
CA ALA A 1082 6.19 35.20 -24.63
C ALA A 1082 6.79 34.59 -25.90
N VAL A 1083 6.97 33.27 -25.90
CA VAL A 1083 7.42 32.50 -27.07
C VAL A 1083 6.39 31.42 -27.37
N LEU A 1084 5.71 31.54 -28.50
CA LEU A 1084 4.80 30.52 -29.01
C LEU A 1084 5.52 29.68 -30.06
N VAL A 1085 5.44 28.36 -29.94
CA VAL A 1085 5.95 27.39 -30.90
C VAL A 1085 4.77 26.59 -31.42
N TRP A 1086 4.49 26.70 -32.71
CA TRP A 1086 3.63 25.76 -33.42
C TRP A 1086 4.54 24.79 -34.16
N ASP A 1087 4.34 23.50 -33.97
CA ASP A 1087 5.28 22.46 -34.44
C ASP A 1087 5.15 22.10 -35.92
N GLY A 1088 4.16 22.67 -36.63
CA GLY A 1088 3.79 22.32 -38.01
C GLY A 1088 2.70 21.24 -38.10
N GLY A 1089 2.21 20.75 -36.95
CA GLY A 1089 1.13 19.79 -36.81
C GLY A 1089 0.01 20.31 -35.92
N GLY A 1090 -0.48 19.47 -34.98
CA GLY A 1090 -1.61 19.78 -34.10
C GLY A 1090 -1.23 20.34 -32.73
N ARG A 1091 0.01 20.81 -32.55
CA ARG A 1091 0.52 21.18 -31.23
C ARG A 1091 1.01 22.62 -31.18
N ILE A 1092 0.64 23.32 -30.11
CA ILE A 1092 1.14 24.66 -29.80
C ILE A 1092 1.64 24.71 -28.36
N ASP A 1093 2.91 25.06 -28.19
CA ASP A 1093 3.51 25.28 -26.88
C ASP A 1093 3.78 26.78 -26.69
N VAL A 1094 3.46 27.32 -25.51
CA VAL A 1094 3.71 28.73 -25.17
C VAL A 1094 4.53 28.82 -23.89
N ASN A 1095 5.70 29.42 -23.99
CA ASN A 1095 6.54 29.82 -22.86
C ASN A 1095 6.26 31.30 -22.52
N LEU A 1096 5.47 31.54 -21.48
CA LEU A 1096 5.09 32.87 -21.01
C LEU A 1096 5.82 33.18 -19.70
N TYR A 1097 6.52 34.31 -19.64
CA TYR A 1097 7.09 34.85 -18.41
C TYR A 1097 6.58 36.27 -18.16
N THR A 1098 6.24 36.56 -16.90
CA THR A 1098 5.79 37.87 -16.44
C THR A 1098 6.50 38.25 -15.14
N VAL A 1099 6.91 39.51 -15.02
CA VAL A 1099 7.43 40.08 -13.76
C VAL A 1099 6.33 40.15 -12.70
N ASP A 1100 5.07 40.36 -13.12
CA ASP A 1100 3.92 40.13 -12.26
C ASP A 1100 3.80 38.63 -11.98
N GLU A 1101 3.97 38.29 -10.72
CA GLU A 1101 3.97 36.92 -10.22
C GLU A 1101 2.56 36.38 -9.98
N SER A 1102 1.53 37.23 -10.05
CA SER A 1102 0.14 36.83 -9.84
C SER A 1102 -0.31 35.77 -10.83
N GLN A 1103 -1.03 34.76 -10.34
CA GLN A 1103 -1.76 33.78 -11.17
C GLN A 1103 -2.77 34.44 -12.12
N PHE A 1104 -3.23 35.66 -11.79
CA PHE A 1104 -4.23 36.38 -12.57
C PHE A 1104 -3.83 36.56 -14.04
N VAL A 1105 -2.60 36.99 -14.32
CA VAL A 1105 -2.15 37.25 -15.70
C VAL A 1105 -2.10 35.96 -16.51
N HIS A 1106 -1.66 34.86 -15.91
CA HIS A 1106 -1.55 33.55 -16.57
C HIS A 1106 -2.91 32.86 -16.73
N THR A 1107 -3.82 33.05 -15.77
CA THR A 1107 -5.22 32.60 -15.87
C THR A 1107 -5.97 33.36 -16.96
N LYS A 1108 -5.72 34.67 -17.07
CA LYS A 1108 -6.18 35.51 -18.17
C LYS A 1108 -5.58 35.01 -19.47
N PHE A 1109 -4.27 34.78 -19.58
CA PHE A 1109 -3.67 34.20 -20.78
C PHE A 1109 -4.36 32.88 -21.22
N LYS A 1110 -4.50 31.91 -20.32
CA LYS A 1110 -5.17 30.62 -20.58
C LYS A 1110 -6.60 30.81 -21.11
N THR A 1111 -7.39 31.65 -20.44
CA THR A 1111 -8.77 31.95 -20.84
C THR A 1111 -8.83 32.56 -22.24
N GLY A 1112 -7.85 33.41 -22.56
CA GLY A 1112 -7.80 34.16 -23.82
C GLY A 1112 -7.39 33.25 -24.96
N PHE A 1113 -6.42 32.38 -24.69
CA PHE A 1113 -5.98 31.35 -25.62
C PHE A 1113 -7.14 30.40 -25.96
N ASN A 1114 -7.81 29.82 -24.96
CA ASN A 1114 -8.96 28.94 -25.16
C ASN A 1114 -10.12 29.61 -25.93
N HIS A 1115 -10.28 30.93 -25.80
CA HIS A 1115 -11.30 31.68 -26.54
C HIS A 1115 -10.94 31.90 -28.02
N ASN A 1116 -9.65 32.02 -28.35
CA ASN A 1116 -9.19 32.30 -29.72
C ASN A 1116 -8.75 31.03 -30.49
N PHE A 1117 -8.51 29.94 -29.78
CA PHE A 1117 -8.11 28.63 -30.29
C PHE A 1117 -9.07 27.55 -29.77
N ASP A 1118 -10.29 27.54 -30.29
CA ASP A 1118 -11.38 26.67 -29.84
C ASP A 1118 -11.22 25.19 -30.24
N ASP A 1119 -10.41 24.90 -31.24
CA ASP A 1119 -10.08 23.52 -31.67
C ASP A 1119 -8.99 22.85 -30.82
N LEU A 1120 -8.32 23.62 -29.94
CA LEU A 1120 -7.25 23.13 -29.08
C LEU A 1120 -7.71 23.00 -27.62
N GLU A 1121 -7.13 22.04 -26.91
CA GLU A 1121 -7.23 21.86 -25.46
C GLU A 1121 -5.85 21.91 -24.81
N LEU A 1122 -5.83 22.30 -23.54
CA LEU A 1122 -4.61 22.34 -22.74
C LEU A 1122 -4.27 20.90 -22.32
N LEU A 1123 -3.19 20.35 -22.86
CA LEU A 1123 -2.69 19.03 -22.50
C LEU A 1123 -1.88 19.06 -21.21
N ASN A 1124 -1.03 20.10 -21.07
CA ASN A 1124 -0.13 20.25 -19.93
C ASN A 1124 0.07 21.74 -19.59
N LEU A 1125 0.22 22.06 -18.31
CA LEU A 1125 0.56 23.39 -17.81
C LEU A 1125 1.57 23.25 -16.69
N GLU A 1126 2.77 23.72 -16.93
CA GLU A 1126 3.82 23.77 -15.92
C GLU A 1126 4.00 25.22 -15.45
N GLU A 1127 4.04 25.44 -14.13
CA GLU A 1127 4.22 26.78 -13.55
C GLU A 1127 5.39 26.84 -12.57
N GLN A 1128 6.28 27.81 -12.78
CA GLN A 1128 7.48 27.98 -11.98
C GLN A 1128 7.80 29.45 -11.69
N PRO A 1129 8.31 29.77 -10.48
CA PRO A 1129 8.88 31.07 -10.19
C PRO A 1129 10.27 31.18 -10.82
N ARG A 1130 10.61 32.40 -11.23
CA ARG A 1130 12.01 32.79 -11.55
C ARG A 1130 12.55 33.65 -10.43
N GLY A 1131 13.82 33.53 -10.10
CA GLY A 1131 14.39 34.29 -9.00
C GLY A 1131 15.81 33.89 -8.63
N TYR A 1132 16.27 34.38 -7.48
CA TYR A 1132 17.58 34.03 -6.92
C TYR A 1132 17.44 33.61 -5.45
N GLY A 1133 18.42 32.86 -4.94
CA GLY A 1133 18.38 32.18 -3.64
C GLY A 1133 18.27 30.65 -3.75
N ARG A 1134 18.84 30.06 -4.81
CA ARG A 1134 18.78 28.62 -5.14
C ARG A 1134 17.37 28.16 -5.51
N VAL A 1135 16.76 27.24 -4.78
CA VAL A 1135 15.37 26.82 -5.04
C VAL A 1135 14.41 27.94 -4.65
N VAL A 1136 13.64 28.46 -5.60
CA VAL A 1136 12.70 29.58 -5.40
C VAL A 1136 11.25 29.09 -5.42
N ASN A 1137 10.43 29.62 -4.52
CA ASN A 1137 8.98 29.47 -4.45
C ASN A 1137 8.28 30.78 -4.84
N PHE A 1138 6.98 30.73 -5.12
CA PHE A 1138 6.26 31.96 -5.40
C PHE A 1138 6.16 32.82 -4.13
N ARG A 1139 6.08 34.14 -4.27
CA ARG A 1139 5.91 35.09 -3.17
C ARG A 1139 4.62 34.88 -2.41
N GLU A 1140 3.60 34.33 -3.06
CA GLU A 1140 2.38 33.85 -2.39
C GLU A 1140 2.67 32.67 -1.47
N ASP A 1141 3.42 31.66 -1.94
CA ASP A 1141 3.88 30.51 -1.14
C ASP A 1141 4.78 30.91 0.04
N MET A 1142 5.58 31.96 -0.16
CA MET A 1142 6.49 32.49 0.86
C MET A 1142 5.79 33.33 1.94
N LYS A 1143 4.59 33.85 1.67
CA LYS A 1143 3.80 34.56 2.69
C LYS A 1143 3.29 33.50 3.67
N GLN A 1144 3.61 33.67 4.95
CA GLN A 1144 3.07 32.79 5.98
C GLN A 1144 1.53 32.83 5.90
N PRO A 1145 0.84 31.68 5.99
CA PRO A 1145 -0.61 31.65 6.14
C PRO A 1145 -0.99 32.62 7.27
N HIS A 1146 -2.02 33.44 7.06
CA HIS A 1146 -2.56 34.30 8.10
C HIS A 1146 -2.90 33.45 9.34
N GLY A 1147 -2.00 33.42 10.32
CA GLY A 1147 -2.07 32.55 11.49
C GLY A 1147 -0.73 32.45 12.25
N ILE A 1148 0.43 32.53 11.58
CA ILE A 1148 1.72 32.46 12.28
C ILE A 1148 2.07 33.82 12.91
N ARG A 1149 1.64 34.09 14.14
CA ARG A 1149 2.25 35.15 14.96
C ARG A 1149 3.65 34.70 15.37
N GLN A 1150 4.67 35.40 14.87
CA GLN A 1150 6.03 35.34 15.44
C GLN A 1150 5.97 35.68 16.94
N GLN A 1151 6.55 34.83 17.78
CA GLN A 1151 6.94 35.20 19.15
C GLN A 1151 8.03 36.29 19.13
#